data_AF-A0A7C5GXX4-F1
#
_entry.id   AF-A0A7C5GXX4-F1
#
_cell.length_a   1.000
_cell.length_b   1.000
_cell.length_c   1.000
_cell.angle_alpha   90.00
_cell.angle_beta   90.00
_cell.angle_gamma   90.00
#
_symmetry.space_group_name_H-M   'P 1'
#
loop_
_entity.id
_entity.type
_entity.pdbx_description
1 polymer ?
#
loop_
_entity_poly.entity_id
_entity_poly.type
_entity_poly.pdbx_seq_one_letter_code
_entity_poly.pdbx_strand_id
1 'polypeptide(L)'
;MMIRKTFLVAVSVLVLVGVPIFSLTSVEGAGDGQDLGPGATTVTTDYEVLSGETKEITDEDWELNANIYVRNGGTLYINNTKIKWGGTTDGEYGLYVDNGGVLYIDQNCNFTAQDTTTHQYREKVIQGITFSMESWGIHWKFYVRGTARINNSYFGYMWGETGGYITDHEGGIVCASDDIIIYNCVIQYTECNAIAILNPDLADYQSQGDGFSPRIDRVTIDNTTRYGIFVGGDKSSPTITNSTIRGAPVQGISYFVGADGYLNDTTISGCEDGLELDPVTGSGYSATLLVNRCHFDGNNNSGFTAGRGGTVKFRNSTFNNNKGPGVIMQVSTSSGIQSIEIYDSEVKNNAKEGLTALVNTVSAIIQNVEIAENGGNGIWLPATSNSAPYIVDSSIHDNGRYGIYSNGSAGYVQGTELYRNDLGNIFAVNGSTISISSSDIHHADYGIKVLDAAPSISDNDLRLNGVGVNLDGSGALSLGGNTFFSNEIGLFSRVDDVAVQQNNFDSHSSNTAMILDLRGDKTANVRFCNFTNNKDAVKIYGGEVARFQNISVTGSSGSALFGRYGANFTVRTSEFSGNTMDFILNDASTGKAFSCGTPSSKVTIQDRDSEFWHYWRVSVEVMNNVTLAPVTDANMVIYSDEGEALASEETFFDGTAAVDSPQYMIDGSGMTSYMPVNLTVAKENYIPFWEPDLPNTEDHHEVVYLAENRAPSLPFPPGNQPTITHQNRPLLTWLPPYDWNQDKIGYKVNVWQDDMSTGQHVVVDAIVHNPQYMFSKNLRYNHEFWVEVVAFDPWGLSDTTVFSFRTVNTPPTSPVASFVEAPVPSLVDLEVRIDNASTDSDTNPVDNITYLVEWYAFREDTWIIIMSGSNQFILDHNLTFEGDKIRAVIKPFDGIEYGVPVTLETQVVNFVPQALVDYVEIELNEDEPATGLINLSALFTDRDGDDLSFNVKIQRNVGAEIDKVTNAITFIPDPNWMGKDYLIIEALDSKPHAEDNPTIQVNITVKGVNDAPVITEVNDKVVEKGS
;
A
#
# COMPACT_ATOMS: atom_id res chain seq x y z
N MET A 1 6.16 -21.34 -9.22
CA MET A 1 6.03 -22.36 -8.15
C MET A 1 4.55 -22.70 -7.99
N MET A 2 4.01 -23.47 -8.95
CA MET A 2 2.61 -23.91 -8.98
C MET A 2 2.55 -25.31 -8.37
N ILE A 3 1.79 -25.49 -7.29
CA ILE A 3 1.06 -26.70 -6.82
C ILE A 3 0.61 -26.35 -5.40
N ARG A 4 -0.53 -25.65 -5.28
CA ARG A 4 -1.33 -25.55 -4.03
C ARG A 4 -2.75 -24.98 -4.21
N LYS A 5 -3.33 -24.98 -5.42
CA LYS A 5 -4.71 -24.53 -5.71
C LYS A 5 -5.55 -25.63 -6.38
N THR A 6 -5.75 -26.77 -5.72
CA THR A 6 -6.66 -27.83 -6.27
C THR A 6 -7.46 -28.56 -5.19
N PHE A 7 -7.83 -27.89 -4.09
CA PHE A 7 -8.75 -28.45 -3.09
C PHE A 7 -9.72 -27.39 -2.56
N LEU A 8 -10.55 -26.82 -3.46
CA LEU A 8 -11.80 -26.13 -3.08
C LEU A 8 -12.73 -25.92 -4.31
N VAL A 9 -13.00 -26.97 -5.10
CA VAL A 9 -13.90 -26.87 -6.29
C VAL A 9 -14.98 -27.96 -6.26
N ALA A 10 -15.42 -28.40 -5.07
CA ALA A 10 -16.39 -29.50 -4.96
C ALA A 10 -17.63 -29.19 -4.09
N VAL A 11 -17.91 -27.94 -3.76
CA VAL A 11 -19.17 -27.56 -3.04
C VAL A 11 -19.97 -26.47 -3.76
N SER A 12 -19.39 -25.73 -4.72
CA SER A 12 -20.01 -24.53 -5.30
C SER A 12 -20.86 -24.72 -6.57
N VAL A 13 -21.32 -25.94 -6.89
CA VAL A 13 -22.12 -26.21 -8.12
C VAL A 13 -23.57 -26.61 -7.80
N LEU A 14 -24.14 -26.12 -6.70
CA LEU A 14 -25.58 -26.32 -6.43
C LEU A 14 -26.31 -25.04 -6.01
N VAL A 15 -25.95 -23.89 -6.58
CA VAL A 15 -26.76 -22.66 -6.46
C VAL A 15 -26.74 -21.91 -7.79
N LEU A 16 -27.43 -22.45 -8.80
CA LEU A 16 -27.96 -21.66 -9.92
C LEU A 16 -28.87 -22.58 -10.73
N VAL A 17 -30.19 -22.46 -10.56
CA VAL A 17 -31.21 -22.15 -11.60
C VAL A 17 -32.54 -22.01 -10.86
N GLY A 18 -33.28 -20.93 -11.10
CA GLY A 18 -34.53 -20.61 -10.42
C GLY A 18 -35.52 -21.77 -10.33
N VAL A 19 -35.84 -22.15 -9.09
CA VAL A 19 -37.11 -22.73 -8.65
C VAL A 19 -37.32 -22.21 -7.22
N PRO A 20 -38.34 -21.37 -6.93
CA PRO A 20 -38.75 -21.19 -5.54
C PRO A 20 -39.35 -22.53 -5.12
N ILE A 21 -38.97 -23.07 -3.97
CA ILE A 21 -39.61 -24.18 -3.20
C ILE A 21 -38.47 -24.96 -2.53
N PHE A 22 -38.27 -24.73 -1.24
CA PHE A 22 -38.70 -25.67 -0.20
C PHE A 22 -38.87 -24.89 1.11
N SER A 23 -40.12 -24.54 1.40
CA SER A 23 -40.57 -24.25 2.76
C SER A 23 -40.49 -25.56 3.56
N LEU A 24 -39.38 -25.78 4.25
CA LEU A 24 -39.26 -26.73 5.35
C LEU A 24 -38.67 -25.88 6.48
N THR A 25 -39.48 -25.21 7.29
CA THR A 25 -40.09 -25.80 8.48
C THR A 25 -41.53 -25.28 8.70
N SER A 26 -42.54 -25.99 8.20
CA SER A 26 -43.82 -25.95 8.90
C SER A 26 -43.59 -26.69 10.23
N VAL A 27 -43.82 -26.02 11.36
CA VAL A 27 -44.16 -26.76 12.58
C VAL A 27 -45.31 -27.70 12.19
N GLU A 28 -45.14 -29.02 12.29
CA GLU A 28 -46.16 -29.99 11.86
C GLU A 28 -47.49 -29.66 12.55
N GLY A 29 -48.49 -29.24 11.78
CA GLY A 29 -49.82 -28.85 12.30
C GLY A 29 -50.06 -27.35 12.52
N ALA A 30 -49.04 -26.50 12.37
CA ALA A 30 -49.14 -25.05 12.53
C ALA A 30 -49.50 -24.32 11.21
N GLY A 31 -50.61 -24.73 10.58
CA GLY A 31 -51.24 -23.91 9.56
C GLY A 31 -51.88 -22.66 10.18
N ASP A 32 -52.31 -21.72 9.35
CA ASP A 32 -53.12 -20.53 9.70
C ASP A 32 -54.47 -20.84 10.37
N GLY A 33 -54.69 -22.08 10.78
CA GLY A 33 -55.97 -22.67 11.14
C GLY A 33 -56.65 -21.87 12.22
N GLN A 34 -57.38 -20.83 11.81
CA GLN A 34 -58.15 -19.94 12.65
C GLN A 34 -59.32 -20.65 13.34
N ASP A 35 -59.57 -21.91 12.97
CA ASP A 35 -60.63 -22.73 13.51
C ASP A 35 -60.14 -23.45 14.77
N LEU A 36 -60.79 -23.11 15.87
CA LEU A 36 -60.70 -23.82 17.13
C LEU A 36 -61.39 -25.19 17.00
N GLY A 37 -60.91 -26.17 17.76
CA GLY A 37 -61.50 -27.50 17.83
C GLY A 37 -62.93 -27.50 18.41
N PRO A 38 -63.71 -28.56 18.13
CA PRO A 38 -65.04 -28.72 18.71
C PRO A 38 -64.94 -28.82 20.24
N GLY A 39 -65.57 -27.88 20.95
CA GLY A 39 -65.56 -27.82 22.42
C GLY A 39 -64.61 -26.77 23.02
N ALA A 40 -64.13 -25.82 22.21
CA ALA A 40 -63.31 -24.71 22.71
C ALA A 40 -63.99 -23.92 23.83
N THR A 41 -63.20 -23.51 24.82
CA THR A 41 -63.65 -22.76 25.99
C THR A 41 -63.67 -21.27 25.67
N THR A 42 -64.84 -20.61 25.82
CA THR A 42 -64.93 -19.16 25.74
C THR A 42 -64.54 -18.53 27.08
N VAL A 43 -63.50 -17.70 27.09
CA VAL A 43 -62.99 -17.00 28.27
C VAL A 43 -63.22 -15.49 28.09
N THR A 44 -63.99 -14.87 28.99
CA THR A 44 -64.38 -13.45 28.89
C THR A 44 -63.94 -12.60 30.09
N THR A 45 -63.10 -13.15 30.97
CA THR A 45 -62.55 -12.47 32.15
C THR A 45 -61.05 -12.73 32.20
N ASP A 46 -60.29 -11.77 32.71
CA ASP A 46 -58.83 -11.87 32.76
C ASP A 46 -58.38 -13.13 33.50
N TYR A 47 -57.40 -13.82 32.92
CA TYR A 47 -56.76 -14.99 33.49
C TYR A 47 -55.45 -14.59 34.16
N GLU A 48 -55.47 -14.42 35.48
CA GLU A 48 -54.31 -14.02 36.26
C GLU A 48 -53.62 -15.23 36.93
N VAL A 49 -52.29 -15.30 36.81
CA VAL A 49 -51.41 -16.20 37.56
C VAL A 49 -50.67 -15.37 38.60
N LEU A 50 -51.04 -15.53 39.86
CA LEU A 50 -50.55 -14.70 40.96
C LEU A 50 -49.21 -15.22 41.52
N SER A 51 -48.58 -14.42 42.38
CA SER A 51 -47.32 -14.78 43.04
C SER A 51 -47.42 -16.11 43.80
N GLY A 52 -46.49 -17.03 43.53
CA GLY A 52 -46.46 -18.37 44.11
C GLY A 52 -47.40 -19.38 43.44
N GLU A 53 -48.23 -18.95 42.48
CA GLU A 53 -49.07 -19.86 41.70
C GLU A 53 -48.29 -20.48 40.54
N THR A 54 -48.57 -21.76 40.26
CA THR A 54 -48.19 -22.42 39.02
C THR A 54 -49.45 -22.94 38.35
N LYS A 55 -49.72 -22.47 37.13
CA LYS A 55 -50.90 -22.85 36.34
C LYS A 55 -50.47 -23.43 35.00
N GLU A 56 -51.37 -24.20 34.40
CA GLU A 56 -51.15 -24.89 33.14
C GLU A 56 -52.42 -24.85 32.29
N ILE A 57 -52.25 -24.62 30.99
CA ILE A 57 -53.27 -24.71 29.94
C ILE A 57 -52.76 -25.74 28.92
N THR A 58 -53.31 -26.96 28.94
CA THR A 58 -52.80 -28.07 28.13
C THR A 58 -53.94 -28.82 27.47
N ASP A 59 -53.81 -29.10 26.17
CA ASP A 59 -54.80 -29.82 25.35
C ASP A 59 -56.20 -29.16 25.32
N GLU A 60 -56.28 -27.83 25.49
CA GLU A 60 -57.55 -27.10 25.61
C GLU A 60 -57.59 -25.85 24.72
N ASP A 61 -58.41 -25.88 23.66
CA ASP A 61 -58.59 -24.73 22.76
C ASP A 61 -59.44 -23.62 23.40
N TRP A 62 -58.99 -22.37 23.30
CA TRP A 62 -59.63 -21.20 23.93
C TRP A 62 -60.04 -20.13 22.91
N GLU A 63 -61.27 -19.64 23.04
CA GLU A 63 -61.72 -18.37 22.45
C GLU A 63 -61.65 -17.30 23.55
N LEU A 64 -60.69 -16.39 23.46
CA LEU A 64 -60.30 -15.50 24.54
C LEU A 64 -60.65 -14.04 24.24
N ASN A 65 -61.60 -13.48 24.99
CA ASN A 65 -62.00 -12.06 24.94
C ASN A 65 -61.55 -11.34 26.23
N ALA A 66 -60.31 -11.60 26.66
CA ALA A 66 -59.74 -11.09 27.91
C ALA A 66 -58.21 -11.18 27.88
N ASN A 67 -57.55 -10.66 28.93
CA ASN A 67 -56.10 -10.71 29.06
C ASN A 67 -55.63 -11.96 29.80
N ILE A 68 -54.40 -12.39 29.52
CA ILE A 68 -53.65 -13.30 30.38
C ILE A 68 -52.54 -12.50 31.06
N TYR A 69 -52.49 -12.54 32.39
CA TYR A 69 -51.43 -11.91 33.19
C TYR A 69 -50.65 -12.96 33.97
N VAL A 70 -49.35 -13.07 33.70
CA VAL A 70 -48.40 -13.81 34.54
C VAL A 70 -47.70 -12.81 35.44
N ARG A 71 -48.21 -12.68 36.68
CA ARG A 71 -47.73 -11.69 37.65
C ARG A 71 -46.37 -12.10 38.22
N ASN A 72 -45.70 -11.16 38.88
CA ASN A 72 -44.44 -11.41 39.58
C ASN A 72 -44.52 -12.62 40.53
N GLY A 73 -43.66 -13.62 40.29
CA GLY A 73 -43.57 -14.87 41.06
C GLY A 73 -44.59 -15.94 40.66
N GLY A 74 -45.42 -15.69 39.64
CA GLY A 74 -46.32 -16.68 39.05
C GLY A 74 -45.67 -17.41 37.87
N THR A 75 -46.06 -18.67 37.65
CA THR A 75 -45.58 -19.52 36.55
C THR A 75 -46.75 -20.05 35.72
N LEU A 76 -46.70 -19.88 34.40
CA LEU A 76 -47.70 -20.39 33.46
C LEU A 76 -47.06 -21.34 32.43
N TYR A 77 -47.66 -22.51 32.25
CA TYR A 77 -47.37 -23.43 31.16
C TYR A 77 -48.53 -23.43 30.16
N ILE A 78 -48.25 -23.35 28.86
CA ILE A 78 -49.23 -23.50 27.77
C ILE A 78 -48.69 -24.55 26.80
N ASN A 79 -49.38 -25.68 26.66
CA ASN A 79 -48.92 -26.81 25.85
C ASN A 79 -50.03 -27.32 24.93
N ASN A 80 -49.69 -27.63 23.67
CA ASN A 80 -50.59 -28.26 22.70
C ASN A 80 -52.00 -27.65 22.65
N THR A 81 -52.04 -26.32 22.61
CA THR A 81 -53.27 -25.53 22.79
C THR A 81 -53.40 -24.47 21.69
N LYS A 82 -54.62 -24.27 21.18
CA LYS A 82 -54.93 -23.11 20.34
C LYS A 82 -55.62 -22.01 21.15
N ILE A 83 -55.11 -20.79 21.08
CA ILE A 83 -55.75 -19.61 21.65
C ILE A 83 -56.09 -18.63 20.54
N LYS A 84 -57.38 -18.34 20.40
CA LYS A 84 -57.88 -17.35 19.46
C LYS A 84 -58.46 -16.17 20.22
N TRP A 85 -57.89 -14.99 20.05
CA TRP A 85 -58.47 -13.76 20.62
C TRP A 85 -59.66 -13.29 19.78
N GLY A 86 -60.76 -12.96 20.45
CA GLY A 86 -61.81 -12.13 19.87
C GLY A 86 -61.68 -10.72 20.43
N GLY A 87 -61.66 -9.69 19.58
CA GLY A 87 -61.43 -8.33 20.08
C GLY A 87 -61.19 -7.30 19.00
N THR A 88 -61.26 -6.03 19.37
CA THR A 88 -61.40 -4.87 18.48
C THR A 88 -60.13 -4.52 17.68
N THR A 89 -60.26 -3.49 16.85
CA THR A 89 -59.19 -3.00 15.99
C THR A 89 -57.93 -2.53 16.73
N ASP A 90 -57.86 -2.42 18.06
CA ASP A 90 -56.71 -1.76 18.72
C ASP A 90 -55.89 -2.67 19.66
N GLY A 91 -56.03 -4.00 19.57
CA GLY A 91 -55.25 -4.92 20.40
C GLY A 91 -55.60 -4.77 21.88
N GLU A 92 -56.90 -4.72 22.14
CA GLU A 92 -57.48 -4.52 23.47
C GLU A 92 -57.03 -5.59 24.46
N TYR A 93 -56.79 -6.81 23.97
CA TYR A 93 -56.41 -7.97 24.78
C TYR A 93 -55.02 -8.47 24.43
N GLY A 94 -54.40 -9.15 25.39
CA GLY A 94 -53.09 -9.76 25.17
C GLY A 94 -52.61 -10.70 26.27
N LEU A 95 -51.39 -11.17 26.08
CA LEU A 95 -50.61 -11.97 27.02
C LEU A 95 -49.48 -11.11 27.57
N TYR A 96 -49.46 -10.93 28.89
CA TYR A 96 -48.50 -10.08 29.59
C TYR A 96 -47.76 -10.89 30.64
N VAL A 97 -46.44 -10.93 30.54
CA VAL A 97 -45.56 -11.52 31.56
C VAL A 97 -44.86 -10.37 32.28
N ASP A 98 -45.27 -10.12 33.52
CA ASP A 98 -44.69 -9.09 34.37
C ASP A 98 -43.25 -9.46 34.77
N ASN A 99 -42.45 -8.48 35.19
CA ASN A 99 -41.12 -8.73 35.73
C ASN A 99 -41.18 -9.72 36.91
N GLY A 100 -40.38 -10.80 36.85
CA GLY A 100 -40.41 -11.92 37.79
C GLY A 100 -41.49 -12.98 37.54
N GLY A 101 -42.36 -12.82 36.53
CA GLY A 101 -43.25 -13.87 36.04
C GLY A 101 -42.51 -14.85 35.11
N VAL A 102 -43.00 -16.09 35.01
CA VAL A 102 -42.39 -17.15 34.20
C VAL A 102 -43.41 -17.78 33.25
N LEU A 103 -43.11 -17.78 31.95
CA LEU A 103 -43.96 -18.34 30.91
C LEU A 103 -43.24 -19.47 30.14
N TYR A 104 -43.91 -20.59 29.97
CA TYR A 104 -43.51 -21.68 29.08
C TYR A 104 -44.60 -21.92 28.04
N ILE A 105 -44.26 -21.84 26.76
CA ILE A 105 -45.11 -22.23 25.63
C ILE A 105 -44.38 -23.33 24.87
N ASP A 106 -45.00 -24.49 24.71
CA ASP A 106 -44.40 -25.62 23.99
C ASP A 106 -45.46 -26.50 23.30
N GLN A 107 -45.02 -27.58 22.64
CA GLN A 107 -45.85 -28.64 22.07
C GLN A 107 -46.86 -28.16 21.01
N ASN A 108 -46.45 -27.34 20.03
CA ASN A 108 -47.29 -26.97 18.87
C ASN A 108 -48.50 -26.09 19.20
N CYS A 109 -48.33 -25.11 20.09
CA CYS A 109 -49.38 -24.13 20.36
C CYS A 109 -49.63 -23.20 19.15
N ASN A 110 -50.86 -22.71 19.03
CA ASN A 110 -51.29 -21.79 17.97
C ASN A 110 -52.00 -20.57 18.57
N PHE A 111 -51.44 -19.38 18.38
CA PHE A 111 -52.00 -18.13 18.86
C PHE A 111 -52.43 -17.28 17.67
N THR A 112 -53.70 -16.87 17.62
CA THR A 112 -54.27 -16.12 16.49
C THR A 112 -55.37 -15.16 16.95
N ALA A 113 -55.89 -14.35 16.02
CA ALA A 113 -57.05 -13.48 16.24
C ALA A 113 -58.21 -13.84 15.30
N GLN A 114 -59.40 -13.30 15.55
CA GLN A 114 -60.62 -13.58 14.77
C GLN A 114 -60.67 -12.83 13.42
N ASP A 115 -60.76 -13.58 12.31
CA ASP A 115 -61.13 -13.20 10.93
C ASP A 115 -60.82 -11.76 10.48
N THR A 116 -59.71 -11.61 9.77
CA THR A 116 -59.22 -10.31 9.30
C THR A 116 -58.64 -10.32 7.90
N THR A 117 -59.12 -11.22 7.05
CA THR A 117 -58.64 -11.39 5.66
C THR A 117 -58.71 -10.13 4.79
N THR A 118 -59.31 -9.03 5.27
CA THR A 118 -59.17 -7.70 4.69
C THR A 118 -58.00 -6.92 5.31
N HIS A 119 -56.94 -6.71 4.52
CA HIS A 119 -55.98 -5.63 4.72
C HIS A 119 -56.75 -4.29 4.73
N GLN A 120 -56.69 -3.55 5.83
CA GLN A 120 -57.37 -2.26 5.96
C GLN A 120 -56.35 -1.13 6.05
N TYR A 121 -56.75 0.06 5.58
CA TYR A 121 -56.00 1.29 5.80
C TYR A 121 -56.62 2.06 6.96
N ARG A 122 -55.79 2.42 7.94
CA ARG A 122 -56.16 3.26 9.08
C ARG A 122 -55.58 4.64 8.92
N GLU A 123 -56.39 5.64 9.18
CA GLU A 123 -55.93 7.02 9.23
C GLU A 123 -55.48 7.37 10.66
N LYS A 124 -54.20 7.73 10.84
CA LYS A 124 -53.68 8.33 12.08
C LYS A 124 -53.28 9.77 11.80
N VAL A 125 -53.83 10.71 12.58
CA VAL A 125 -53.46 12.14 12.47
C VAL A 125 -52.35 12.44 13.49
N ILE A 126 -51.16 12.76 13.00
CA ILE A 126 -50.01 13.14 13.83
C ILE A 126 -49.63 14.56 13.47
N GLN A 127 -49.62 15.47 14.45
CA GLN A 127 -49.28 16.88 14.26
C GLN A 127 -50.04 17.57 13.10
N GLY A 128 -51.28 17.14 12.83
CA GLY A 128 -52.11 17.69 11.75
C GLY A 128 -51.89 17.08 10.36
N ILE A 129 -51.03 16.08 10.22
CA ILE A 129 -50.84 15.30 8.99
C ILE A 129 -51.54 13.94 9.17
N THR A 130 -52.41 13.59 8.22
CA THR A 130 -53.07 12.27 8.18
C THR A 130 -52.17 11.26 7.48
N PHE A 131 -51.80 10.20 8.19
CA PHE A 131 -51.07 9.05 7.65
C PHE A 131 -52.05 7.90 7.43
N SER A 132 -52.01 7.28 6.25
CA SER A 132 -52.76 6.05 5.94
C SER A 132 -51.85 4.84 6.20
N MET A 133 -52.22 4.00 7.15
CA MET A 133 -51.39 2.91 7.68
C MET A 133 -52.05 1.56 7.43
N GLU A 134 -51.26 0.58 7.06
CA GLU A 134 -51.73 -0.78 6.82
C GLU A 134 -52.00 -1.50 8.15
N SER A 135 -53.11 -2.23 8.21
CA SER A 135 -53.58 -2.92 9.40
C SER A 135 -54.27 -4.24 9.03
N TRP A 136 -54.06 -5.25 9.86
CA TRP A 136 -54.68 -6.56 9.72
C TRP A 136 -55.99 -6.67 10.53
N GLY A 137 -56.74 -5.58 10.70
CA GLY A 137 -58.07 -5.62 11.32
C GLY A 137 -58.06 -5.86 12.84
N ILE A 138 -58.22 -7.12 13.25
CA ILE A 138 -58.28 -7.62 14.64
C ILE A 138 -56.95 -8.29 15.02
N HIS A 139 -56.46 -7.98 16.21
CA HIS A 139 -55.15 -8.44 16.66
C HIS A 139 -55.04 -8.43 18.19
N TRP A 140 -53.93 -8.96 18.70
CA TRP A 140 -53.68 -9.15 20.14
C TRP A 140 -52.25 -8.81 20.53
N LYS A 141 -52.05 -8.43 21.80
CA LYS A 141 -50.75 -7.98 22.33
C LYS A 141 -49.95 -9.11 22.98
N PHE A 142 -48.63 -9.09 22.86
CA PHE A 142 -47.75 -10.01 23.58
C PHE A 142 -46.53 -9.28 24.15
N TYR A 143 -46.48 -9.13 25.47
CA TYR A 143 -45.40 -8.44 26.18
C TYR A 143 -44.73 -9.36 27.19
N VAL A 144 -43.41 -9.42 27.13
CA VAL A 144 -42.59 -10.23 28.05
C VAL A 144 -41.56 -9.36 28.75
N ARG A 145 -41.80 -9.05 30.02
CA ARG A 145 -40.85 -8.39 30.94
C ARG A 145 -40.18 -9.38 31.92
N GLY A 146 -40.68 -10.61 31.99
CA GLY A 146 -40.17 -11.69 32.86
C GLY A 146 -39.34 -12.73 32.10
N THR A 147 -39.41 -13.98 32.55
CA THR A 147 -38.77 -15.14 31.89
C THR A 147 -39.74 -15.78 30.91
N ALA A 148 -39.30 -16.08 29.69
CA ALA A 148 -40.08 -16.86 28.74
C ALA A 148 -39.27 -17.92 28.00
N ARG A 149 -39.89 -19.08 27.79
CA ARG A 149 -39.45 -20.13 26.86
C ARG A 149 -40.59 -20.40 25.89
N ILE A 150 -40.40 -20.00 24.65
CA ILE A 150 -41.42 -20.07 23.60
C ILE A 150 -40.90 -21.01 22.52
N ASN A 151 -41.45 -22.22 22.46
CA ASN A 151 -40.95 -23.29 21.62
C ASN A 151 -42.03 -23.79 20.66
N ASN A 152 -41.62 -24.18 19.44
CA ASN A 152 -42.40 -25.02 18.55
C ASN A 152 -43.85 -24.51 18.33
N SER A 153 -44.06 -23.22 18.09
CA SER A 153 -45.41 -22.63 18.11
C SER A 153 -45.65 -21.62 16.99
N TYR A 154 -46.92 -21.34 16.72
CA TYR A 154 -47.39 -20.37 15.73
C TYR A 154 -48.00 -19.13 16.39
N PHE A 155 -47.66 -17.95 15.87
CA PHE A 155 -48.20 -16.66 16.28
C PHE A 155 -48.65 -15.87 15.05
N GLY A 156 -49.94 -15.55 14.98
CA GLY A 156 -50.54 -14.82 13.87
C GLY A 156 -51.32 -13.60 14.35
N TYR A 157 -51.47 -12.59 13.48
CA TYR A 157 -52.37 -11.44 13.68
C TYR A 157 -52.08 -10.68 14.99
N MET A 158 -50.80 -10.36 15.19
CA MET A 158 -50.32 -9.69 16.39
C MET A 158 -50.39 -8.16 16.25
N TRP A 159 -50.67 -7.47 17.35
CA TRP A 159 -50.76 -6.02 17.43
C TRP A 159 -49.37 -5.37 17.32
N GLY A 160 -49.33 -4.16 16.79
CA GLY A 160 -48.18 -3.26 16.86
C GLY A 160 -48.57 -1.80 16.71
N GLU A 161 -47.72 -0.91 17.22
CA GLU A 161 -47.96 0.53 17.12
C GLU A 161 -47.77 1.00 15.68
N THR A 162 -48.81 1.63 15.15
CA THR A 162 -48.83 2.24 13.83
C THR A 162 -48.65 3.75 14.01
N GLY A 163 -47.49 4.30 13.63
CA GLY A 163 -47.21 5.74 13.70
C GLY A 163 -45.96 6.15 12.93
N GLY A 164 -45.72 7.46 12.83
CA GLY A 164 -44.78 8.05 11.89
C GLY A 164 -43.41 8.48 12.41
N TYR A 165 -43.09 8.46 13.72
CA TYR A 165 -41.72 8.73 14.22
C TYR A 165 -41.59 8.52 15.75
N ILE A 166 -40.48 7.87 16.14
CA ILE A 166 -39.83 7.74 17.47
C ILE A 166 -40.40 6.67 18.42
N THR A 167 -41.71 6.49 18.63
CA THR A 167 -42.24 5.45 19.54
C THR A 167 -42.77 4.18 18.84
N ASP A 168 -42.89 4.22 17.51
CA ASP A 168 -43.66 3.26 16.71
C ASP A 168 -42.94 1.93 16.44
N HIS A 169 -42.15 1.44 17.39
CA HIS A 169 -41.36 0.20 17.27
C HIS A 169 -41.92 -0.95 18.12
N GLU A 170 -43.02 -0.74 18.84
CA GLU A 170 -43.73 -1.81 19.51
C GLU A 170 -44.51 -2.66 18.48
N GLY A 171 -44.34 -3.97 18.50
CA GLY A 171 -45.12 -4.86 17.63
C GLY A 171 -44.71 -6.32 17.74
N GLY A 172 -45.68 -7.20 17.53
CA GLY A 172 -45.48 -8.64 17.61
C GLY A 172 -45.16 -9.10 19.03
N ILE A 173 -44.08 -9.87 19.19
CA ILE A 173 -43.57 -10.25 20.51
C ILE A 173 -42.64 -9.13 21.02
N VAL A 174 -43.08 -8.40 22.05
CA VAL A 174 -42.27 -7.37 22.71
C VAL A 174 -41.41 -8.01 23.80
N CYS A 175 -40.09 -8.04 23.55
CA CYS A 175 -39.07 -8.64 24.40
C CYS A 175 -38.36 -7.55 25.22
N ALA A 176 -38.67 -7.48 26.52
CA ALA A 176 -38.10 -6.53 27.47
C ALA A 176 -37.39 -7.24 28.64
N SER A 177 -36.64 -8.31 28.33
CA SER A 177 -35.88 -9.13 29.28
C SER A 177 -34.80 -9.95 28.56
N ASP A 178 -33.69 -10.20 29.23
CA ASP A 178 -32.62 -11.09 28.74
C ASP A 178 -33.03 -12.58 28.80
N ASP A 179 -33.97 -12.93 29.69
CA ASP A 179 -34.34 -14.32 29.96
C ASP A 179 -35.48 -14.81 29.06
N ILE A 180 -35.37 -14.51 27.76
CA ILE A 180 -36.33 -14.89 26.73
C ILE A 180 -35.64 -15.76 25.68
N ILE A 181 -36.22 -16.92 25.43
CA ILE A 181 -35.83 -17.81 24.33
C ILE A 181 -37.05 -18.04 23.43
N ILE A 182 -36.89 -17.76 22.14
CA ILE A 182 -37.86 -18.08 21.10
C ILE A 182 -37.20 -19.07 20.16
N TYR A 183 -37.77 -20.27 20.08
CA TYR A 183 -37.16 -21.40 19.40
C TYR A 183 -38.16 -22.11 18.49
N ASN A 184 -37.79 -22.33 17.22
CA ASN A 184 -38.57 -23.12 16.26
C ASN A 184 -40.03 -22.63 16.12
N CYS A 185 -40.22 -21.31 16.04
CA CYS A 185 -41.54 -20.68 15.96
C CYS A 185 -41.81 -20.06 14.58
N VAL A 186 -43.09 -19.93 14.24
CA VAL A 186 -43.56 -19.23 13.04
C VAL A 186 -44.36 -18.01 13.49
N ILE A 187 -43.97 -16.81 13.02
CA ILE A 187 -44.62 -15.54 13.34
C ILE A 187 -45.05 -14.88 12.03
N GLN A 188 -46.34 -14.59 11.88
CA GLN A 188 -46.87 -14.06 10.62
C GLN A 188 -47.96 -13.01 10.83
N TYR A 189 -48.17 -12.18 9.80
CA TYR A 189 -49.27 -11.20 9.77
C TYR A 189 -49.24 -10.26 10.98
N THR A 190 -48.08 -9.68 11.26
CA THR A 190 -47.91 -8.79 12.42
C THR A 190 -48.02 -7.33 12.03
N GLU A 191 -48.70 -6.56 12.86
CA GLU A 191 -48.67 -5.11 12.79
C GLU A 191 -47.34 -4.59 13.37
N CYS A 192 -46.77 -3.57 12.74
CA CYS A 192 -45.42 -3.09 12.95
C CYS A 192 -44.35 -4.21 12.81
N ASN A 193 -43.81 -4.69 13.92
CA ASN A 193 -42.69 -5.65 13.97
C ASN A 193 -43.19 -7.06 14.26
N ALA A 194 -42.45 -8.11 13.87
CA ALA A 194 -42.75 -9.46 14.36
C ALA A 194 -42.12 -9.70 15.75
N ILE A 195 -40.92 -9.18 15.96
CA ILE A 195 -40.24 -9.18 17.26
C ILE A 195 -39.67 -7.79 17.49
N ALA A 196 -39.97 -7.20 18.64
CA ALA A 196 -39.45 -5.92 19.09
C ALA A 196 -38.63 -6.12 20.36
N ILE A 197 -37.32 -5.88 20.30
CA ILE A 197 -36.40 -5.94 21.45
C ILE A 197 -36.17 -4.51 21.90
N LEU A 198 -36.89 -4.09 22.94
CA LEU A 198 -36.88 -2.72 23.43
C LEU A 198 -37.56 -2.65 24.80
N ASN A 199 -37.37 -1.53 25.51
CA ASN A 199 -38.14 -1.23 26.70
C ASN A 199 -39.39 -0.41 26.34
N PRO A 200 -40.60 -1.01 26.36
CA PRO A 200 -41.84 -0.31 25.98
C PRO A 200 -42.25 0.80 26.97
N ASP A 201 -41.62 0.86 28.14
CA ASP A 201 -41.95 1.87 29.15
C ASP A 201 -41.19 3.19 28.92
N LEU A 202 -40.28 3.25 27.95
CA LEU A 202 -39.52 4.45 27.60
C LEU A 202 -40.27 5.32 26.57
N ALA A 203 -40.41 6.60 26.90
CA ALA A 203 -41.03 7.59 26.01
C ALA A 203 -40.17 7.98 24.79
N ASP A 204 -38.86 7.72 24.85
CA ASP A 204 -37.92 7.93 23.76
C ASP A 204 -36.88 6.80 23.74
N TYR A 205 -36.95 5.94 22.74
CA TYR A 205 -36.02 4.83 22.55
C TYR A 205 -34.57 5.30 22.29
N GLN A 206 -34.35 6.59 21.96
CA GLN A 206 -33.02 7.17 21.81
C GLN A 206 -32.37 7.56 23.15
N SER A 207 -33.09 7.43 24.28
CA SER A 207 -32.60 7.76 25.62
C SER A 207 -32.11 6.51 26.39
N GLN A 208 -30.77 6.43 26.54
CA GLN A 208 -29.90 5.52 27.31
C GLN A 208 -30.57 4.58 28.36
N GLY A 209 -30.28 3.27 28.31
CA GLY A 209 -30.20 2.44 29.52
C GLY A 209 -30.51 0.94 29.41
N ASP A 210 -31.58 0.56 28.71
CA ASP A 210 -32.19 -0.76 28.89
C ASP A 210 -32.05 -1.64 27.63
N GLY A 211 -30.83 -2.08 27.35
CA GLY A 211 -30.57 -3.09 26.32
C GLY A 211 -30.99 -4.49 26.78
N PHE A 212 -31.52 -5.31 25.86
CA PHE A 212 -31.91 -6.70 26.12
C PHE A 212 -31.28 -7.64 25.10
N SER A 213 -30.96 -8.85 25.54
CA SER A 213 -30.21 -9.84 24.77
C SER A 213 -30.92 -11.20 24.70
N PRO A 214 -32.17 -11.26 24.20
CA PRO A 214 -32.89 -12.53 24.05
C PRO A 214 -32.23 -13.43 23.00
N ARG A 215 -32.55 -14.74 23.05
CA ARG A 215 -32.12 -15.71 22.05
C ARG A 215 -33.28 -16.06 21.11
N ILE A 216 -33.04 -15.90 19.81
CA ILE A 216 -33.98 -16.20 18.73
C ILE A 216 -33.32 -17.24 17.82
N ASP A 217 -33.91 -18.42 17.71
CA ASP A 217 -33.32 -19.54 16.97
C ASP A 217 -34.37 -20.35 16.21
N ARG A 218 -34.10 -20.66 14.94
CA ARG A 218 -35.04 -21.39 14.05
C ARG A 218 -36.41 -20.70 13.92
N VAL A 219 -36.45 -19.37 13.92
CA VAL A 219 -37.71 -18.62 13.79
C VAL A 219 -37.97 -18.27 12.34
N THR A 220 -39.20 -18.45 11.88
CA THR A 220 -39.68 -17.98 10.56
C THR A 220 -40.61 -16.79 10.76
N ILE A 221 -40.28 -15.66 10.12
CA ILE A 221 -41.08 -14.43 10.10
C ILE A 221 -41.55 -14.16 8.69
N ASP A 222 -42.84 -13.85 8.51
CA ASP A 222 -43.43 -13.53 7.21
C ASP A 222 -44.52 -12.45 7.32
N ASN A 223 -44.61 -11.56 6.35
CA ASN A 223 -45.65 -10.53 6.23
C ASN A 223 -45.83 -9.66 7.48
N THR A 224 -44.82 -8.85 7.81
CA THR A 224 -44.97 -7.75 8.76
C THR A 224 -45.39 -6.47 8.03
N THR A 225 -45.85 -5.45 8.75
CA THR A 225 -46.16 -4.13 8.15
C THR A 225 -45.02 -3.12 8.32
N ARG A 226 -43.96 -3.49 9.05
CA ARG A 226 -42.73 -2.69 9.21
C ARG A 226 -41.49 -3.60 9.24
N TYR A 227 -40.81 -3.75 10.37
CA TYR A 227 -39.59 -4.54 10.45
C TYR A 227 -39.92 -6.03 10.64
N GLY A 228 -39.02 -6.93 10.25
CA GLY A 228 -39.10 -8.31 10.75
C GLY A 228 -38.73 -8.35 12.23
N ILE A 229 -37.49 -8.00 12.52
CA ILE A 229 -36.96 -7.86 13.89
C ILE A 229 -36.42 -6.45 14.08
N PHE A 230 -36.89 -5.77 15.11
CA PHE A 230 -36.34 -4.49 15.54
C PHE A 230 -35.56 -4.67 16.85
N VAL A 231 -34.31 -4.19 16.86
CA VAL A 231 -33.43 -4.21 18.02
C VAL A 231 -33.13 -2.77 18.42
N GLY A 232 -33.67 -2.35 19.56
CA GLY A 232 -33.40 -1.05 20.17
C GLY A 232 -32.83 -1.19 21.58
N GLY A 233 -32.38 -0.07 22.13
CA GLY A 233 -31.73 0.00 23.45
C GLY A 233 -30.21 -0.11 23.36
N ASP A 234 -29.52 0.74 24.14
CA ASP A 234 -28.06 0.76 24.20
C ASP A 234 -27.52 -0.61 24.63
N LYS A 235 -26.60 -1.17 23.84
CA LYS A 235 -25.95 -2.47 24.06
C LYS A 235 -26.89 -3.68 24.12
N SER A 236 -28.11 -3.60 23.61
CA SER A 236 -28.88 -4.80 23.27
C SER A 236 -28.00 -5.71 22.42
N SER A 237 -27.88 -6.99 22.76
CA SER A 237 -27.00 -7.93 22.04
C SER A 237 -27.69 -9.28 21.80
N PRO A 238 -28.83 -9.30 21.09
CA PRO A 238 -29.54 -10.53 20.83
C PRO A 238 -28.72 -11.50 19.97
N THR A 239 -28.92 -12.79 20.22
CA THR A 239 -28.40 -13.86 19.37
C THR A 239 -29.51 -14.37 18.46
N ILE A 240 -29.36 -14.15 17.16
CA ILE A 240 -30.32 -14.55 16.12
C ILE A 240 -29.66 -15.61 15.24
N THR A 241 -30.23 -16.81 15.19
CA THR A 241 -29.62 -17.96 14.50
C THR A 241 -30.61 -18.81 13.73
N ASN A 242 -30.17 -19.45 12.64
CA ASN A 242 -30.94 -20.45 11.87
C ASN A 242 -32.33 -19.97 11.44
N SER A 243 -32.53 -18.66 11.28
CA SER A 243 -33.86 -18.06 11.14
C SER A 243 -34.13 -17.64 9.71
N THR A 244 -35.38 -17.35 9.41
CA THR A 244 -35.80 -16.87 8.08
C THR A 244 -36.76 -15.70 8.23
N ILE A 245 -36.46 -14.57 7.58
CA ILE A 245 -37.27 -13.36 7.61
C ILE A 245 -37.67 -13.00 6.18
N ARG A 246 -38.97 -12.77 5.95
CA ARG A 246 -39.49 -12.45 4.63
C ARG A 246 -40.55 -11.35 4.64
N GLY A 247 -40.61 -10.62 3.54
CA GLY A 247 -41.76 -9.76 3.21
C GLY A 247 -41.94 -8.56 4.15
N ALA A 248 -40.88 -8.09 4.80
CA ALA A 248 -40.92 -6.85 5.58
C ALA A 248 -40.88 -5.64 4.62
N PRO A 249 -41.86 -4.72 4.63
CA PRO A 249 -41.88 -3.57 3.71
C PRO A 249 -40.82 -2.51 4.01
N VAL A 250 -40.06 -2.65 5.10
CA VAL A 250 -38.83 -1.88 5.38
C VAL A 250 -37.64 -2.85 5.54
N GLN A 251 -36.83 -2.73 6.59
CA GLN A 251 -35.73 -3.64 6.85
C GLN A 251 -36.22 -4.99 7.41
N GLY A 252 -35.61 -6.09 6.96
CA GLY A 252 -35.82 -7.41 7.56
C GLY A 252 -35.39 -7.45 9.02
N ILE A 253 -34.17 -6.99 9.30
CA ILE A 253 -33.66 -6.79 10.66
C ILE A 253 -33.03 -5.41 10.77
N SER A 254 -33.31 -4.67 11.84
CA SER A 254 -32.70 -3.37 12.12
C SER A 254 -32.10 -3.33 13.52
N TYR A 255 -30.83 -2.96 13.62
CA TYR A 255 -30.13 -2.67 14.87
C TYR A 255 -30.00 -1.16 15.06
N PHE A 256 -30.59 -0.64 16.15
CA PHE A 256 -30.73 0.78 16.44
C PHE A 256 -30.12 1.15 17.80
N VAL A 257 -29.79 2.42 18.01
CA VAL A 257 -29.35 2.99 19.32
C VAL A 257 -28.22 2.21 20.00
N GLY A 258 -27.06 2.07 19.35
CA GLY A 258 -25.90 1.40 19.97
C GLY A 258 -26.04 -0.12 20.19
N ALA A 259 -27.07 -0.77 19.62
CA ALA A 259 -27.26 -2.20 19.76
C ALA A 259 -26.17 -3.02 19.05
N ASP A 260 -25.60 -3.98 19.77
CA ASP A 260 -24.72 -5.03 19.27
C ASP A 260 -25.55 -6.23 18.78
N GLY A 261 -24.91 -7.24 18.19
CA GLY A 261 -25.62 -8.48 17.92
C GLY A 261 -24.79 -9.56 17.27
N TYR A 262 -25.33 -10.78 17.33
CA TYR A 262 -24.80 -11.95 16.65
C TYR A 262 -25.88 -12.54 15.75
N LEU A 263 -25.64 -12.49 14.44
CA LEU A 263 -26.54 -13.02 13.42
C LEU A 263 -25.84 -14.16 12.67
N ASN A 264 -26.36 -15.39 12.78
CA ASN A 264 -25.77 -16.53 12.08
C ASN A 264 -26.80 -17.36 11.31
N ASP A 265 -26.38 -17.99 10.21
CA ASP A 265 -27.16 -19.02 9.51
C ASP A 265 -28.59 -18.56 9.16
N THR A 266 -28.78 -17.27 8.88
CA THR A 266 -30.09 -16.64 8.74
C THR A 266 -30.31 -16.14 7.32
N THR A 267 -31.52 -16.37 6.79
CA THR A 267 -31.92 -15.93 5.44
C THR A 267 -32.90 -14.77 5.54
N ILE A 268 -32.64 -13.68 4.83
CA ILE A 268 -33.49 -12.50 4.76
C ILE A 268 -33.78 -12.20 3.29
N SER A 269 -35.06 -12.19 2.91
CA SER A 269 -35.46 -12.11 1.50
C SER A 269 -36.78 -11.39 1.28
N GLY A 270 -36.93 -10.73 0.15
CA GLY A 270 -38.18 -10.03 -0.21
C GLY A 270 -38.54 -8.86 0.70
N CYS A 271 -37.62 -8.41 1.56
CA CYS A 271 -37.76 -7.18 2.34
C CYS A 271 -37.42 -5.96 1.48
N GLU A 272 -37.66 -4.72 1.94
CA GLU A 272 -37.10 -3.54 1.26
C GLU A 272 -35.58 -3.59 1.32
N ASP A 273 -35.03 -3.54 2.54
CA ASP A 273 -33.62 -3.83 2.80
C ASP A 273 -33.49 -5.10 3.66
N GLY A 274 -32.44 -5.89 3.47
CA GLY A 274 -32.24 -7.09 4.28
C GLY A 274 -31.91 -6.76 5.73
N LEU A 275 -30.78 -6.07 5.93
CA LEU A 275 -30.26 -5.71 7.24
C LEU A 275 -29.85 -4.24 7.30
N GLU A 276 -30.11 -3.61 8.45
CA GLU A 276 -29.65 -2.26 8.76
C GLU A 276 -28.91 -2.22 10.11
N LEU A 277 -27.83 -1.44 10.13
CA LEU A 277 -27.15 -1.02 11.35
C LEU A 277 -27.15 0.50 11.43
N ASP A 278 -27.87 1.05 12.41
CA ASP A 278 -28.05 2.50 12.58
C ASP A 278 -28.02 2.93 14.06
N PRO A 279 -26.83 3.08 14.68
CA PRO A 279 -26.71 3.31 16.11
C PRO A 279 -27.12 4.72 16.61
N VAL A 280 -27.63 5.63 15.78
CA VAL A 280 -28.05 7.01 16.13
C VAL A 280 -26.93 7.90 16.73
N THR A 281 -26.74 9.10 16.18
CA THR A 281 -25.68 10.02 16.62
C THR A 281 -26.13 10.95 17.76
N GLY A 282 -25.38 10.96 18.87
CA GLY A 282 -25.61 11.93 19.95
C GLY A 282 -24.74 11.79 21.21
N SER A 283 -24.16 10.62 21.49
CA SER A 283 -23.32 10.44 22.70
C SER A 283 -22.50 9.14 22.67
N GLY A 284 -21.42 9.06 21.87
CA GLY A 284 -20.40 8.01 22.06
C GLY A 284 -20.85 6.54 21.93
N TYR A 285 -22.01 6.26 21.34
CA TYR A 285 -22.49 4.90 21.12
C TYR A 285 -21.64 4.21 20.05
N SER A 286 -21.11 3.04 20.39
CA SER A 286 -20.45 2.12 19.47
C SER A 286 -21.29 0.85 19.38
N ALA A 287 -21.69 0.47 18.18
CA ALA A 287 -22.35 -0.81 17.92
C ALA A 287 -21.41 -1.73 17.14
N THR A 288 -21.39 -3.01 17.48
CA THR A 288 -20.69 -4.07 16.76
C THR A 288 -21.66 -5.19 16.41
N LEU A 289 -21.85 -5.40 15.11
CA LEU A 289 -22.67 -6.47 14.59
C LEU A 289 -21.80 -7.53 13.91
N LEU A 290 -21.91 -8.77 14.39
CA LEU A 290 -21.21 -9.93 13.83
C LEU A 290 -22.18 -10.79 13.04
N VAL A 291 -21.94 -10.93 11.74
CA VAL A 291 -22.81 -11.62 10.79
C VAL A 291 -22.05 -12.76 10.11
N ASN A 292 -22.53 -13.99 10.21
CA ASN A 292 -21.85 -15.16 9.67
C ASN A 292 -22.81 -16.10 8.94
N ARG A 293 -22.44 -16.59 7.75
CA ARG A 293 -23.27 -17.56 6.99
C ARG A 293 -24.70 -17.08 6.79
N CYS A 294 -24.88 -15.78 6.54
CA CYS A 294 -26.21 -15.20 6.33
C CYS A 294 -26.45 -14.92 4.85
N HIS A 295 -27.71 -15.01 4.43
CA HIS A 295 -28.13 -14.89 3.05
C HIS A 295 -29.12 -13.75 2.89
N PHE A 296 -28.71 -12.69 2.22
CA PHE A 296 -29.52 -11.52 1.88
C PHE A 296 -29.89 -11.59 0.41
N ASP A 297 -31.03 -12.23 0.12
CA ASP A 297 -31.38 -12.68 -1.24
C ASP A 297 -32.71 -12.09 -1.72
N GLY A 298 -32.71 -11.45 -2.90
CA GLY A 298 -33.95 -11.02 -3.54
C GLY A 298 -34.70 -9.89 -2.81
N ASN A 299 -34.01 -9.01 -2.09
CA ASN A 299 -34.62 -7.83 -1.46
C ASN A 299 -34.97 -6.75 -2.50
N ASN A 300 -35.96 -5.93 -2.21
CA ASN A 300 -36.51 -4.92 -3.13
C ASN A 300 -35.61 -3.70 -3.31
N ASN A 301 -34.65 -3.49 -2.41
CA ASN A 301 -33.59 -2.49 -2.53
C ASN A 301 -32.22 -3.14 -2.27
N SER A 302 -31.77 -3.30 -1.02
CA SER A 302 -30.41 -3.80 -0.74
C SER A 302 -30.36 -5.01 0.19
N GLY A 303 -29.27 -5.77 0.12
CA GLY A 303 -29.02 -6.84 1.09
C GLY A 303 -28.61 -6.28 2.45
N PHE A 304 -27.74 -5.26 2.45
CA PHE A 304 -27.37 -4.51 3.64
C PHE A 304 -27.28 -3.01 3.35
N THR A 305 -27.80 -2.23 4.29
CA THR A 305 -27.67 -0.77 4.31
C THR A 305 -27.04 -0.31 5.62
N ALA A 306 -26.02 0.52 5.49
CA ALA A 306 -25.36 1.17 6.62
C ALA A 306 -26.08 2.49 6.96
N GLY A 307 -26.46 2.65 8.23
CA GLY A 307 -27.10 3.85 8.76
C GLY A 307 -26.10 4.89 9.26
N ARG A 308 -26.06 5.14 10.59
CA ARG A 308 -25.18 6.15 11.22
C ARG A 308 -24.07 5.51 12.05
N GLY A 309 -22.96 5.11 11.43
CA GLY A 309 -21.77 4.67 12.16
C GLY A 309 -21.85 3.23 12.70
N GLY A 310 -20.86 2.82 13.50
CA GLY A 310 -20.76 1.46 14.05
C GLY A 310 -19.84 0.54 13.24
N THR A 311 -19.66 -0.70 13.71
CA THR A 311 -18.87 -1.73 13.05
C THR A 311 -19.75 -2.90 12.68
N VAL A 312 -19.68 -3.35 11.43
CA VAL A 312 -20.31 -4.59 10.99
C VAL A 312 -19.27 -5.49 10.34
N LYS A 313 -19.28 -6.77 10.74
CA LYS A 313 -18.37 -7.78 10.19
C LYS A 313 -19.18 -8.93 9.60
N PHE A 314 -19.11 -9.07 8.28
CA PHE A 314 -19.69 -10.17 7.52
C PHE A 314 -18.64 -11.24 7.24
N ARG A 315 -19.01 -12.50 7.44
CA ARG A 315 -18.21 -13.67 7.04
C ARG A 315 -19.08 -14.70 6.35
N ASN A 316 -18.59 -15.36 5.31
CA ASN A 316 -19.29 -16.46 4.63
C ASN A 316 -20.73 -16.10 4.22
N SER A 317 -21.00 -14.83 3.91
CA SER A 317 -22.36 -14.33 3.70
C SER A 317 -22.60 -13.97 2.24
N THR A 318 -23.86 -13.94 1.82
CA THR A 318 -24.21 -13.70 0.41
C THR A 318 -25.16 -12.51 0.28
N PHE A 319 -24.91 -11.61 -0.66
CA PHE A 319 -25.73 -10.44 -0.97
C PHE A 319 -26.17 -10.51 -2.42
N ASN A 320 -27.21 -11.31 -2.67
CA ASN A 320 -27.51 -11.77 -4.03
C ASN A 320 -28.91 -11.36 -4.52
N ASN A 321 -29.05 -11.23 -5.84
CA ASN A 321 -30.34 -11.03 -6.52
C ASN A 321 -31.17 -9.83 -6.04
N ASN A 322 -30.57 -8.84 -5.37
CA ASN A 322 -31.30 -7.68 -4.86
C ASN A 322 -31.64 -6.71 -6.02
N LYS A 323 -32.79 -6.03 -5.95
CA LYS A 323 -33.23 -5.10 -7.01
C LYS A 323 -32.49 -3.75 -7.01
N GLY A 324 -31.75 -3.45 -5.96
CA GLY A 324 -30.80 -2.35 -5.85
C GLY A 324 -29.37 -2.88 -5.71
N PRO A 325 -28.49 -2.18 -4.98
CA PRO A 325 -27.13 -2.65 -4.72
C PRO A 325 -27.10 -3.82 -3.72
N GLY A 326 -26.07 -4.66 -3.77
CA GLY A 326 -25.87 -5.71 -2.75
C GLY A 326 -25.62 -5.13 -1.36
N VAL A 327 -24.65 -4.21 -1.28
CA VAL A 327 -24.24 -3.51 -0.04
C VAL A 327 -24.18 -2.00 -0.26
N ILE A 328 -24.90 -1.25 0.58
CA ILE A 328 -24.85 0.21 0.63
C ILE A 328 -24.03 0.65 1.83
N MET A 329 -22.89 1.29 1.56
CA MET A 329 -21.99 1.89 2.54
C MET A 329 -22.33 3.38 2.68
N GLN A 330 -23.18 3.72 3.65
CA GLN A 330 -23.63 5.08 3.91
C GLN A 330 -23.29 5.51 5.34
N VAL A 331 -22.95 6.80 5.52
CA VAL A 331 -22.95 7.45 6.83
C VAL A 331 -23.75 8.75 6.74
N SER A 332 -24.89 8.80 7.43
CA SER A 332 -25.66 10.04 7.61
C SER A 332 -24.93 10.98 8.58
N THR A 333 -24.87 12.28 8.24
CA THR A 333 -24.09 13.34 8.89
C THR A 333 -24.14 13.35 10.43
N SER A 334 -23.11 12.83 11.10
CA SER A 334 -22.37 13.44 12.23
C SER A 334 -21.49 12.40 12.96
N SER A 335 -20.17 12.55 12.83
CA SER A 335 -19.11 12.01 13.72
C SER A 335 -18.86 10.50 13.90
N GLY A 336 -19.63 9.58 13.33
CA GLY A 336 -19.32 8.14 13.41
C GLY A 336 -18.59 7.60 12.17
N ILE A 337 -17.35 7.11 12.30
CA ILE A 337 -16.75 6.26 11.25
C ILE A 337 -17.52 4.94 11.27
N GLN A 338 -18.07 4.54 10.12
CA GLN A 338 -18.59 3.19 9.95
C GLN A 338 -17.46 2.29 9.45
N SER A 339 -17.21 1.19 10.16
CA SER A 339 -16.31 0.12 9.72
C SER A 339 -17.15 -1.00 9.15
N ILE A 340 -16.99 -1.28 7.85
CA ILE A 340 -17.70 -2.36 7.17
C ILE A 340 -16.65 -3.38 6.72
N GLU A 341 -16.66 -4.55 7.32
CA GLU A 341 -15.72 -5.61 6.99
C GLU A 341 -16.46 -6.80 6.38
N ILE A 342 -16.03 -7.25 5.20
CA ILE A 342 -16.63 -8.35 4.46
C ILE A 342 -15.53 -9.35 4.11
N TYR A 343 -15.66 -10.57 4.62
CA TYR A 343 -14.72 -11.66 4.41
C TYR A 343 -15.40 -12.88 3.81
N ASP A 344 -14.71 -13.61 2.92
CA ASP A 344 -15.11 -14.94 2.46
C ASP A 344 -16.55 -15.00 1.93
N SER A 345 -16.99 -13.95 1.22
CA SER A 345 -18.41 -13.69 0.93
C SER A 345 -18.68 -13.51 -0.57
N GLU A 346 -19.95 -13.52 -0.95
CA GLU A 346 -20.39 -13.34 -2.33
C GLU A 346 -21.34 -12.15 -2.48
N VAL A 347 -21.16 -11.34 -3.52
CA VAL A 347 -22.03 -10.23 -3.88
C VAL A 347 -22.37 -10.30 -5.36
N LYS A 348 -23.50 -10.96 -5.70
CA LYS A 348 -23.79 -11.34 -7.08
C LYS A 348 -25.20 -11.03 -7.57
N ASN A 349 -25.35 -10.89 -8.88
CA ASN A 349 -26.66 -10.82 -9.54
C ASN A 349 -27.56 -9.68 -9.03
N ASN A 350 -27.00 -8.63 -8.43
CA ASN A 350 -27.77 -7.47 -7.99
C ASN A 350 -28.09 -6.59 -9.21
N ALA A 351 -29.28 -5.98 -9.25
CA ALA A 351 -29.69 -5.21 -10.43
C ALA A 351 -28.93 -3.89 -10.61
N LYS A 352 -28.24 -3.41 -9.56
CA LYS A 352 -27.35 -2.24 -9.61
C LYS A 352 -25.93 -2.62 -9.20
N GLU A 353 -25.22 -1.78 -8.45
CA GLU A 353 -23.84 -2.04 -8.03
C GLU A 353 -23.74 -3.26 -7.10
N GLY A 354 -22.59 -3.94 -7.07
CA GLY A 354 -22.32 -4.91 -6.01
C GLY A 354 -22.22 -4.20 -4.67
N LEU A 355 -21.24 -3.30 -4.54
CA LEU A 355 -21.03 -2.44 -3.39
C LEU A 355 -21.00 -0.99 -3.81
N THR A 356 -21.65 -0.10 -3.05
CA THR A 356 -21.62 1.34 -3.32
C THR A 356 -21.39 2.14 -2.05
N ALA A 357 -20.58 3.19 -2.14
CA ALA A 357 -20.56 4.26 -1.13
C ALA A 357 -21.49 5.40 -1.56
N LEU A 358 -22.09 6.12 -0.61
CA LEU A 358 -22.97 7.27 -0.92
C LEU A 358 -22.39 8.61 -0.43
N VAL A 359 -22.19 8.76 0.88
CA VAL A 359 -21.78 10.04 1.50
C VAL A 359 -20.83 9.79 2.67
N ASN A 360 -19.81 10.65 2.82
CA ASN A 360 -18.80 10.67 3.89
C ASN A 360 -17.76 9.53 3.86
N THR A 361 -16.81 9.55 4.80
CA THR A 361 -15.71 8.58 4.93
C THR A 361 -16.20 7.27 5.52
N VAL A 362 -16.08 6.19 4.75
CA VAL A 362 -16.24 4.82 5.24
C VAL A 362 -14.87 4.13 5.24
N SER A 363 -14.57 3.42 6.34
CA SER A 363 -13.48 2.44 6.36
C SER A 363 -14.09 1.09 5.99
N ALA A 364 -13.65 0.51 4.88
CA ALA A 364 -14.15 -0.78 4.44
C ALA A 364 -13.01 -1.76 4.17
N ILE A 365 -13.17 -2.99 4.64
CA ILE A 365 -12.27 -4.10 4.34
C ILE A 365 -13.07 -5.13 3.56
N ILE A 366 -12.60 -5.47 2.36
CA ILE A 366 -13.24 -6.41 1.45
C ILE A 366 -12.16 -7.44 1.10
N GLN A 367 -12.23 -8.63 1.70
CA GLN A 367 -11.19 -9.64 1.56
C GLN A 367 -11.75 -11.00 1.18
N ASN A 368 -11.18 -11.63 0.16
CA ASN A 368 -11.65 -12.92 -0.35
C ASN A 368 -13.16 -12.89 -0.69
N VAL A 369 -13.59 -11.82 -1.37
CA VAL A 369 -14.99 -11.62 -1.78
C VAL A 369 -15.13 -11.78 -3.29
N GLU A 370 -16.15 -12.49 -3.73
CA GLU A 370 -16.50 -12.60 -5.15
C GLU A 370 -17.62 -11.60 -5.47
N ILE A 371 -17.33 -10.61 -6.32
CA ILE A 371 -18.24 -9.53 -6.70
C ILE A 371 -18.52 -9.63 -8.20
N ALA A 372 -19.64 -10.25 -8.57
CA ALA A 372 -19.86 -10.64 -9.95
C ALA A 372 -21.29 -10.52 -10.46
N GLU A 373 -21.46 -10.40 -11.77
CA GLU A 373 -22.78 -10.48 -12.43
C GLU A 373 -23.76 -9.38 -11.96
N ASN A 374 -23.27 -8.27 -11.40
CA ASN A 374 -24.11 -7.16 -10.96
C ASN A 374 -24.41 -6.23 -12.15
N GLY A 375 -25.63 -5.67 -12.23
CA GLY A 375 -26.06 -4.83 -13.35
C GLY A 375 -25.37 -3.45 -13.42
N GLY A 376 -24.77 -3.00 -12.31
CA GLY A 376 -23.99 -1.78 -12.19
C GLY A 376 -22.48 -2.03 -12.20
N ASN A 377 -21.73 -1.19 -11.46
CA ASN A 377 -20.31 -1.48 -11.22
C ASN A 377 -20.17 -2.58 -10.16
N GLY A 378 -19.06 -3.31 -10.14
CA GLY A 378 -18.75 -4.20 -9.02
C GLY A 378 -18.66 -3.39 -7.71
N ILE A 379 -17.82 -2.35 -7.70
CA ILE A 379 -17.66 -1.38 -6.62
C ILE A 379 -17.77 0.03 -7.17
N TRP A 380 -18.59 0.87 -6.55
CA TRP A 380 -18.70 2.30 -6.88
C TRP A 380 -18.37 3.22 -5.70
N LEU A 381 -17.37 4.10 -5.90
CA LEU A 381 -16.94 5.12 -4.95
C LEU A 381 -17.21 6.51 -5.56
N PRO A 382 -18.22 7.26 -5.10
CA PRO A 382 -18.55 8.58 -5.65
C PRO A 382 -17.68 9.71 -5.05
N ALA A 383 -17.62 10.84 -5.76
CA ALA A 383 -16.82 12.03 -5.36
C ALA A 383 -17.20 12.66 -4.02
N THR A 384 -18.39 12.36 -3.51
CA THR A 384 -18.86 12.80 -2.17
C THR A 384 -18.38 11.91 -1.04
N SER A 385 -17.64 10.84 -1.36
CA SER A 385 -17.10 9.90 -0.39
C SER A 385 -15.58 10.07 -0.28
N ASN A 386 -15.11 10.55 0.87
CA ASN A 386 -13.70 10.44 1.28
C ASN A 386 -13.40 9.01 1.76
N SER A 387 -13.94 8.00 1.07
CA SER A 387 -13.80 6.58 1.41
C SER A 387 -12.48 6.05 0.89
N ALA A 388 -11.89 5.13 1.64
CA ALA A 388 -10.63 4.47 1.31
C ALA A 388 -10.73 2.96 1.60
N PRO A 389 -11.51 2.19 0.81
CA PRO A 389 -11.65 0.76 1.03
C PRO A 389 -10.33 0.02 0.78
N TYR A 390 -10.10 -1.03 1.56
CA TYR A 390 -9.02 -2.00 1.39
C TYR A 390 -9.60 -3.27 0.75
N ILE A 391 -9.28 -3.51 -0.51
CA ILE A 391 -9.79 -4.62 -1.33
C ILE A 391 -8.64 -5.59 -1.56
N VAL A 392 -8.75 -6.80 -1.03
CA VAL A 392 -7.63 -7.76 -0.98
C VAL A 392 -8.07 -9.15 -1.40
N ASP A 393 -7.25 -9.85 -2.17
CA ASP A 393 -7.43 -11.27 -2.52
C ASP A 393 -8.84 -11.60 -3.03
N SER A 394 -9.49 -10.65 -3.71
CA SER A 394 -10.90 -10.73 -4.13
C SER A 394 -11.02 -10.96 -5.64
N SER A 395 -12.21 -11.30 -6.12
CA SER A 395 -12.49 -11.44 -7.56
C SER A 395 -13.65 -10.55 -7.98
N ILE A 396 -13.45 -9.70 -8.99
CA ILE A 396 -14.44 -8.72 -9.46
C ILE A 396 -14.64 -8.85 -10.96
N HIS A 397 -15.77 -9.43 -11.37
CA HIS A 397 -15.93 -9.82 -12.77
C HIS A 397 -17.35 -9.86 -13.30
N ASP A 398 -17.48 -9.84 -14.63
CA ASP A 398 -18.77 -10.02 -15.33
C ASP A 398 -19.85 -9.03 -14.86
N ASN A 399 -19.47 -7.83 -14.37
CA ASN A 399 -20.41 -6.78 -13.98
C ASN A 399 -20.77 -5.89 -15.18
N GLY A 400 -22.00 -5.36 -15.20
CA GLY A 400 -22.58 -4.59 -16.31
C GLY A 400 -21.97 -3.21 -16.56
N ARG A 401 -20.97 -2.81 -15.75
CA ARG A 401 -20.19 -1.58 -15.92
C ARG A 401 -18.70 -1.80 -15.64
N TYR A 402 -18.08 -0.98 -14.80
CA TYR A 402 -16.69 -1.19 -14.39
C TYR A 402 -16.62 -2.17 -13.23
N GLY A 403 -15.52 -2.91 -13.10
CA GLY A 403 -15.25 -3.69 -11.88
C GLY A 403 -15.16 -2.75 -10.67
N ILE A 404 -14.29 -1.74 -10.74
CA ILE A 404 -14.17 -0.66 -9.76
C ILE A 404 -14.28 0.68 -10.46
N TYR A 405 -15.23 1.51 -10.03
CA TYR A 405 -15.31 2.93 -10.39
C TYR A 405 -14.95 3.77 -9.18
N SER A 406 -13.79 4.43 -9.22
CA SER A 406 -13.35 5.40 -8.21
C SER A 406 -13.40 6.83 -8.74
N ASN A 407 -14.22 7.69 -8.12
CA ASN A 407 -14.42 9.08 -8.48
C ASN A 407 -14.01 9.97 -7.32
N GLY A 408 -12.84 10.63 -7.37
CA GLY A 408 -12.37 11.51 -6.29
C GLY A 408 -12.12 10.82 -4.94
N SER A 409 -12.12 9.48 -4.90
CA SER A 409 -11.90 8.68 -3.70
C SER A 409 -10.52 8.01 -3.69
N ALA A 410 -10.09 7.60 -2.52
CA ALA A 410 -8.88 6.81 -2.31
C ALA A 410 -9.24 5.32 -2.15
N GLY A 411 -8.24 4.47 -1.93
CA GLY A 411 -8.43 3.05 -1.66
C GLY A 411 -7.21 2.23 -2.05
N TYR A 412 -7.24 0.96 -1.70
CA TYR A 412 -6.18 0.00 -1.99
C TYR A 412 -6.79 -1.24 -2.62
N VAL A 413 -6.20 -1.72 -3.70
CA VAL A 413 -6.55 -2.95 -4.40
C VAL A 413 -5.29 -3.80 -4.46
N GLN A 414 -5.29 -4.95 -3.79
CA GLN A 414 -4.13 -5.83 -3.70
C GLN A 414 -4.53 -7.28 -3.96
N GLY A 415 -3.72 -8.06 -4.68
CA GLY A 415 -3.96 -9.50 -4.85
C GLY A 415 -5.28 -9.84 -5.55
N THR A 416 -5.94 -8.87 -6.17
CA THR A 416 -7.33 -8.98 -6.63
C THR A 416 -7.36 -9.32 -8.11
N GLU A 417 -8.26 -10.22 -8.50
CA GLU A 417 -8.48 -10.59 -9.91
C GLU A 417 -9.65 -9.76 -10.46
N LEU A 418 -9.45 -9.02 -11.55
CA LEU A 418 -10.51 -8.23 -12.18
C LEU A 418 -10.63 -8.58 -13.67
N TYR A 419 -11.83 -8.97 -14.12
CA TYR A 419 -12.01 -9.36 -15.52
C TYR A 419 -13.43 -9.30 -16.08
N ARG A 420 -13.53 -9.19 -17.41
CA ARG A 420 -14.80 -9.26 -18.16
C ARG A 420 -15.90 -8.32 -17.66
N ASN A 421 -15.53 -7.19 -17.07
CA ASN A 421 -16.47 -6.14 -16.73
C ASN A 421 -16.76 -5.29 -17.98
N ASP A 422 -18.03 -5.03 -18.27
CA ASP A 422 -18.51 -4.55 -19.58
C ASP A 422 -17.86 -3.25 -20.07
N LEU A 423 -17.52 -2.32 -19.16
CA LEU A 423 -16.89 -1.04 -19.53
C LEU A 423 -15.38 -0.98 -19.27
N GLY A 424 -14.83 -1.97 -18.55
CA GLY A 424 -13.44 -2.00 -18.10
C GLY A 424 -13.29 -2.49 -16.67
N ASN A 425 -12.08 -2.86 -16.25
CA ASN A 425 -11.86 -3.38 -14.91
C ASN A 425 -11.80 -2.27 -13.86
N ILE A 426 -10.93 -1.27 -14.04
CA ILE A 426 -10.81 -0.15 -13.10
C ILE A 426 -10.92 1.19 -13.83
N PHE A 427 -11.72 2.10 -13.28
CA PHE A 427 -11.78 3.50 -13.73
C PHE A 427 -11.55 4.47 -12.56
N ALA A 428 -10.43 5.18 -12.60
CA ALA A 428 -10.07 6.23 -11.64
C ALA A 428 -10.25 7.61 -12.28
N VAL A 429 -11.00 8.51 -11.63
CA VAL A 429 -11.33 9.83 -12.19
C VAL A 429 -11.41 10.93 -11.13
N ASN A 430 -11.30 12.20 -11.56
CA ASN A 430 -11.53 13.41 -10.75
C ASN A 430 -10.71 13.46 -9.45
N GLY A 431 -9.39 13.28 -9.54
CA GLY A 431 -8.48 13.35 -8.41
C GLY A 431 -8.42 12.08 -7.55
N SER A 432 -8.95 10.95 -8.05
CA SER A 432 -8.81 9.67 -7.36
C SER A 432 -7.34 9.28 -7.18
N THR A 433 -7.00 8.76 -6.01
CA THR A 433 -5.65 8.32 -5.62
C THR A 433 -5.62 6.83 -5.21
N ILE A 434 -6.45 6.01 -5.86
CA ILE A 434 -6.50 4.57 -5.58
C ILE A 434 -5.14 3.90 -5.87
N SER A 435 -4.67 3.06 -4.96
CA SER A 435 -3.44 2.27 -5.13
C SER A 435 -3.79 0.86 -5.58
N ILE A 436 -3.14 0.39 -6.64
CA ILE A 436 -3.44 -0.89 -7.29
C ILE A 436 -2.12 -1.67 -7.38
N SER A 437 -2.04 -2.79 -6.68
CA SER A 437 -0.83 -3.60 -6.70
C SER A 437 -1.06 -5.11 -6.68
N SER A 438 -0.08 -5.87 -7.16
CA SER A 438 -0.07 -7.35 -7.08
C SER A 438 -1.35 -8.01 -7.58
N SER A 439 -2.05 -7.39 -8.53
CA SER A 439 -3.38 -7.79 -9.00
C SER A 439 -3.34 -8.33 -10.43
N ASP A 440 -4.25 -9.25 -10.78
CA ASP A 440 -4.38 -9.81 -12.14
C ASP A 440 -5.59 -9.17 -12.84
N ILE A 441 -5.33 -8.36 -13.85
CA ILE A 441 -6.33 -7.48 -14.49
C ILE A 441 -6.42 -7.83 -15.97
N HIS A 442 -7.55 -8.43 -16.39
CA HIS A 442 -7.60 -9.04 -17.70
C HIS A 442 -8.95 -9.07 -18.40
N HIS A 443 -8.93 -9.36 -19.71
CA HIS A 443 -10.12 -9.63 -20.52
C HIS A 443 -11.20 -8.53 -20.44
N ALA A 444 -10.80 -7.26 -20.47
CA ALA A 444 -11.71 -6.13 -20.59
C ALA A 444 -11.21 -5.12 -21.65
N ASP A 445 -12.08 -4.23 -22.13
CA ASP A 445 -11.69 -3.18 -23.08
C ASP A 445 -10.59 -2.28 -22.50
N TYR A 446 -10.71 -1.96 -21.21
CA TYR A 446 -9.72 -1.25 -20.43
C TYR A 446 -9.38 -2.06 -19.17
N GLY A 447 -8.11 -2.38 -18.96
CA GLY A 447 -7.63 -2.89 -17.69
C GLY A 447 -7.75 -1.82 -16.61
N ILE A 448 -6.96 -0.75 -16.75
CA ILE A 448 -7.03 0.43 -15.89
C ILE A 448 -7.20 1.67 -16.76
N LYS A 449 -8.24 2.45 -16.49
CA LYS A 449 -8.50 3.74 -17.12
C LYS A 449 -8.34 4.85 -16.09
N VAL A 450 -7.62 5.90 -16.46
CA VAL A 450 -7.34 7.05 -15.60
C VAL A 450 -7.73 8.33 -16.34
N LEU A 451 -8.51 9.19 -15.68
CA LEU A 451 -8.91 10.49 -16.21
C LEU A 451 -8.78 11.59 -15.13
N ASP A 452 -7.84 12.52 -15.29
CA ASP A 452 -7.61 13.61 -14.32
C ASP A 452 -7.47 13.09 -12.88
N ALA A 453 -6.69 12.02 -12.70
CA ALA A 453 -6.49 11.32 -11.44
C ALA A 453 -5.03 10.84 -11.34
N ALA A 454 -4.60 10.47 -10.12
CA ALA A 454 -3.21 10.08 -9.83
C ALA A 454 -3.15 8.79 -9.00
N PRO A 455 -3.58 7.64 -9.56
CA PRO A 455 -3.45 6.36 -8.87
C PRO A 455 -1.99 5.91 -8.77
N SER A 456 -1.68 5.00 -7.84
CA SER A 456 -0.41 4.27 -7.82
C SER A 456 -0.65 2.90 -8.47
N ILE A 457 0.18 2.50 -9.45
CA ILE A 457 0.00 1.24 -10.17
C ILE A 457 1.32 0.48 -10.15
N SER A 458 1.42 -0.58 -9.35
CA SER A 458 2.65 -1.36 -9.26
C SER A 458 2.49 -2.88 -9.19
N ASP A 459 3.44 -3.61 -9.76
CA ASP A 459 3.54 -5.07 -9.59
C ASP A 459 2.28 -5.86 -10.01
N ASN A 460 1.51 -5.34 -10.97
CA ASN A 460 0.30 -5.99 -11.48
C ASN A 460 0.57 -6.80 -12.75
N ASP A 461 -0.23 -7.84 -12.96
CA ASP A 461 -0.30 -8.58 -14.21
C ASP A 461 -1.50 -8.07 -15.03
N LEU A 462 -1.23 -7.27 -16.07
CA LEU A 462 -2.25 -6.76 -16.98
C LEU A 462 -2.22 -7.54 -18.28
N ARG A 463 -3.26 -8.33 -18.56
CA ARG A 463 -3.23 -9.23 -19.73
C ARG A 463 -4.52 -9.29 -20.53
N LEU A 464 -4.39 -9.48 -21.84
CA LEU A 464 -5.55 -9.75 -22.73
C LEU A 464 -6.63 -8.65 -22.67
N ASN A 465 -6.25 -7.41 -22.37
CA ASN A 465 -7.14 -6.25 -22.43
C ASN A 465 -7.02 -5.55 -23.79
N GLY A 466 -8.03 -4.74 -24.15
CA GLY A 466 -7.91 -3.79 -25.26
C GLY A 466 -6.76 -2.82 -24.97
N VAL A 467 -6.86 -2.07 -23.87
CA VAL A 467 -5.75 -1.27 -23.33
C VAL A 467 -5.45 -1.73 -21.90
N GLY A 468 -4.20 -2.10 -21.61
CA GLY A 468 -3.77 -2.47 -20.26
C GLY A 468 -3.93 -1.30 -19.29
N VAL A 469 -3.23 -0.20 -19.56
CA VAL A 469 -3.38 1.08 -18.83
C VAL A 469 -3.61 2.22 -19.81
N ASN A 470 -4.69 2.98 -19.64
CA ASN A 470 -5.00 4.19 -20.41
C ASN A 470 -4.97 5.43 -19.51
N LEU A 471 -4.06 6.36 -19.78
CA LEU A 471 -3.85 7.59 -19.03
C LEU A 471 -4.29 8.81 -19.84
N ASP A 472 -5.29 9.54 -19.35
CA ASP A 472 -5.79 10.79 -19.90
C ASP A 472 -5.86 11.88 -18.81
N GLY A 473 -5.50 13.13 -19.11
CA GLY A 473 -5.64 14.27 -18.17
C GLY A 473 -4.38 14.66 -17.38
N SER A 474 -4.54 15.42 -16.28
CA SER A 474 -3.41 15.92 -15.46
C SER A 474 -3.24 15.16 -14.14
N GLY A 475 -2.05 14.60 -13.90
CA GLY A 475 -1.63 14.01 -12.62
C GLY A 475 -0.29 13.28 -12.76
N ALA A 476 0.64 13.50 -11.84
CA ALA A 476 1.89 12.74 -11.78
C ALA A 476 1.57 11.28 -11.37
N LEU A 477 2.01 10.32 -12.17
CA LEU A 477 1.72 8.91 -12.00
C LEU A 477 3.01 8.11 -11.72
N SER A 478 2.97 7.21 -10.74
CA SER A 478 3.97 6.15 -10.59
C SER A 478 3.43 4.85 -11.20
N LEU A 479 4.06 4.40 -12.29
CA LEU A 479 3.78 3.12 -12.94
C LEU A 479 5.04 2.23 -12.88
N GLY A 480 5.09 1.29 -11.94
CA GLY A 480 6.31 0.55 -11.58
C GLY A 480 6.15 -0.97 -11.53
N GLY A 481 7.05 -1.77 -12.08
CA GLY A 481 7.09 -3.22 -11.79
C GLY A 481 5.97 -4.09 -12.39
N ASN A 482 5.13 -3.55 -13.28
CA ASN A 482 3.99 -4.29 -13.84
C ASN A 482 4.38 -5.15 -15.05
N THR A 483 3.65 -6.24 -15.27
CA THR A 483 3.73 -7.08 -16.47
C THR A 483 2.53 -6.83 -17.37
N PHE A 484 2.78 -6.45 -18.62
CA PHE A 484 1.78 -6.28 -19.66
C PHE A 484 1.89 -7.43 -20.65
N PHE A 485 0.88 -8.28 -20.74
CA PHE A 485 0.91 -9.49 -21.55
C PHE A 485 -0.26 -9.59 -22.54
N SER A 486 0.01 -9.66 -23.85
CA SER A 486 -1.01 -9.87 -24.89
C SER A 486 -2.18 -8.87 -24.88
N ASN A 487 -1.98 -7.64 -24.39
CA ASN A 487 -2.96 -6.55 -24.58
C ASN A 487 -2.88 -6.02 -26.02
N GLU A 488 -3.96 -5.44 -26.58
CA GLU A 488 -3.87 -4.77 -27.90
C GLU A 488 -2.96 -3.54 -27.84
N ILE A 489 -3.07 -2.79 -26.75
CA ILE A 489 -2.14 -1.75 -26.34
C ILE A 489 -1.77 -1.99 -24.86
N GLY A 490 -0.47 -2.12 -24.54
CA GLY A 490 -0.04 -2.28 -23.15
C GLY A 490 -0.31 -1.00 -22.34
N LEU A 491 0.41 0.08 -22.67
CA LEU A 491 0.24 1.40 -22.09
C LEU A 491 -0.14 2.42 -23.17
N PHE A 492 -1.20 3.19 -22.92
CA PHE A 492 -1.54 4.38 -23.69
C PHE A 492 -1.48 5.60 -22.76
N SER A 493 -0.68 6.61 -23.10
CA SER A 493 -0.53 7.82 -22.30
C SER A 493 -0.73 9.10 -23.11
N ARG A 494 -1.56 10.00 -22.59
CA ARG A 494 -1.77 11.39 -23.05
C ARG A 494 -1.48 12.43 -21.96
N VAL A 495 -0.80 12.03 -20.89
CA VAL A 495 -0.54 12.88 -19.71
C VAL A 495 0.87 13.49 -19.77
N ASP A 496 1.07 14.55 -18.99
CA ASP A 496 2.39 15.17 -18.79
C ASP A 496 3.16 14.47 -17.67
N ASP A 497 4.50 14.53 -17.73
CA ASP A 497 5.43 13.95 -16.74
C ASP A 497 5.17 12.48 -16.39
N VAL A 498 4.85 11.65 -17.39
CA VAL A 498 4.64 10.22 -17.17
C VAL A 498 5.97 9.53 -16.79
N ALA A 499 6.01 8.91 -15.60
CA ALA A 499 7.13 8.11 -15.14
C ALA A 499 6.80 6.62 -15.19
N VAL A 500 7.43 5.92 -16.13
CA VAL A 500 7.26 4.46 -16.34
C VAL A 500 8.58 3.77 -15.99
N GLN A 501 8.56 2.89 -14.99
CA GLN A 501 9.78 2.24 -14.51
C GLN A 501 9.62 0.74 -14.29
N GLN A 502 10.64 -0.06 -14.65
CA GLN A 502 10.69 -1.49 -14.30
C GLN A 502 9.50 -2.33 -14.81
N ASN A 503 8.82 -1.90 -15.88
CA ASN A 503 7.69 -2.65 -16.43
C ASN A 503 8.16 -3.60 -17.54
N ASN A 504 7.48 -4.74 -17.65
CA ASN A 504 7.72 -5.73 -18.70
C ASN A 504 6.55 -5.77 -19.69
N PHE A 505 6.81 -5.62 -20.98
CA PHE A 505 5.79 -5.59 -22.03
C PHE A 505 6.02 -6.71 -23.04
N ASP A 506 5.14 -7.71 -23.05
CA ASP A 506 5.12 -8.80 -24.04
C ASP A 506 3.77 -8.87 -24.76
N SER A 507 3.70 -8.43 -26.01
CA SER A 507 2.42 -8.30 -26.73
C SER A 507 2.16 -9.32 -27.84
N HIS A 508 2.99 -10.37 -27.97
CA HIS A 508 2.76 -11.48 -28.92
C HIS A 508 2.64 -11.07 -30.40
N SER A 509 3.51 -10.15 -30.81
CA SER A 509 3.95 -9.78 -32.18
C SER A 509 2.99 -9.00 -33.08
N SER A 510 1.70 -8.91 -32.75
CA SER A 510 0.72 -8.10 -33.52
C SER A 510 0.36 -6.76 -32.89
N ASN A 511 0.70 -6.56 -31.61
CA ASN A 511 0.15 -5.49 -30.78
C ASN A 511 1.20 -4.45 -30.40
N THR A 512 0.77 -3.28 -29.93
CA THR A 512 1.67 -2.20 -29.55
C THR A 512 1.90 -2.23 -28.04
N ALA A 513 3.14 -2.29 -27.58
CA ALA A 513 3.40 -2.30 -26.14
C ALA A 513 3.10 -0.95 -25.49
N MET A 514 3.57 0.15 -26.09
CA MET A 514 3.41 1.49 -25.51
C MET A 514 3.11 2.54 -26.56
N ILE A 515 2.18 3.44 -26.24
CA ILE A 515 1.88 4.65 -26.99
C ILE A 515 2.01 5.86 -26.06
N LEU A 516 2.90 6.78 -26.41
CA LEU A 516 3.11 8.06 -25.76
C LEU A 516 2.65 9.17 -26.70
N ASP A 517 1.48 9.75 -26.40
CA ASP A 517 0.92 10.88 -27.12
C ASP A 517 1.23 12.19 -26.38
N LEU A 518 2.42 12.71 -26.68
CA LEU A 518 3.05 13.84 -26.02
C LEU A 518 2.80 15.17 -26.74
N ARG A 519 1.85 15.24 -27.67
CA ARG A 519 1.54 16.48 -28.41
C ARG A 519 1.29 17.65 -27.44
N GLY A 520 1.90 18.80 -27.74
CA GLY A 520 2.01 19.97 -26.85
C GLY A 520 3.34 19.97 -26.11
N ASP A 521 3.36 20.56 -24.92
CA ASP A 521 4.58 20.75 -24.10
C ASP A 521 4.81 19.57 -23.12
N LYS A 522 4.38 18.36 -23.49
CA LYS A 522 4.40 17.21 -22.57
C LYS A 522 5.75 16.49 -22.58
N THR A 523 6.12 15.92 -21.43
CA THR A 523 7.33 15.09 -21.29
C THR A 523 7.04 13.66 -20.83
N ALA A 524 7.98 12.75 -21.06
CA ALA A 524 7.89 11.36 -20.61
C ALA A 524 9.26 10.82 -20.17
N ASN A 525 9.24 9.95 -19.16
CA ASN A 525 10.42 9.27 -18.65
C ASN A 525 10.18 7.77 -18.51
N VAL A 526 10.86 6.98 -19.34
CA VAL A 526 10.74 5.52 -19.40
C VAL A 526 12.09 4.91 -19.04
N ARG A 527 12.15 4.18 -17.92
CA ARG A 527 13.40 3.59 -17.43
C ARG A 527 13.27 2.11 -17.07
N PHE A 528 14.34 1.35 -17.26
CA PHE A 528 14.42 -0.06 -16.81
C PHE A 528 13.27 -0.94 -17.32
N CYS A 529 12.68 -0.61 -18.47
CA CYS A 529 11.55 -1.35 -19.02
C CYS A 529 12.02 -2.35 -20.08
N ASN A 530 11.38 -3.51 -20.10
CA ASN A 530 11.62 -4.57 -21.07
C ASN A 530 10.47 -4.66 -22.06
N PHE A 531 10.79 -4.76 -23.35
CA PHE A 531 9.82 -4.88 -24.43
C PHE A 531 10.17 -6.13 -25.25
N THR A 532 9.37 -7.18 -25.15
CA THR A 532 9.59 -8.45 -25.84
C THR A 532 8.46 -8.76 -26.81
N ASN A 533 8.79 -9.31 -27.98
CA ASN A 533 7.81 -9.87 -28.91
C ASN A 533 6.67 -8.90 -29.26
N ASN A 534 6.95 -7.63 -29.55
CA ASN A 534 5.91 -6.63 -29.84
C ASN A 534 5.75 -6.41 -31.35
N LYS A 535 4.62 -5.89 -31.83
CA LYS A 535 4.62 -5.28 -33.17
C LYS A 535 5.44 -4.00 -33.11
N ASP A 536 4.98 -3.05 -32.31
CA ASP A 536 5.69 -1.81 -32.06
C ASP A 536 5.94 -1.71 -30.57
N ALA A 537 7.21 -1.57 -30.15
CA ALA A 537 7.54 -1.48 -28.74
C ALA A 537 7.09 -0.12 -28.16
N VAL A 538 7.52 1.00 -28.74
CA VAL A 538 7.02 2.33 -28.34
C VAL A 538 6.68 3.20 -29.54
N LYS A 539 5.48 3.78 -29.56
CA LYS A 539 5.10 4.87 -30.48
C LYS A 539 5.07 6.20 -29.74
N ILE A 540 5.64 7.23 -30.34
CA ILE A 540 5.80 8.56 -29.75
C ILE A 540 5.19 9.57 -30.72
N TYR A 541 4.22 10.35 -30.24
CA TYR A 541 3.56 11.39 -31.01
C TYR A 541 3.84 12.77 -30.40
N GLY A 542 4.63 13.61 -31.07
CA GLY A 542 5.02 14.94 -30.60
C GLY A 542 5.82 14.94 -29.29
N GLY A 543 5.82 16.08 -28.59
CA GLY A 543 6.41 16.26 -27.25
C GLY A 543 7.68 17.10 -27.24
N GLU A 544 7.95 17.73 -26.09
CA GLU A 544 9.16 18.51 -25.88
C GLU A 544 10.37 17.57 -25.77
N VAL A 545 10.32 16.58 -24.86
CA VAL A 545 11.34 15.52 -24.72
C VAL A 545 10.74 14.24 -24.12
N ALA A 546 10.86 13.11 -24.82
CA ALA A 546 10.71 11.76 -24.25
C ALA A 546 12.09 11.15 -23.93
N ARG A 547 12.30 10.68 -22.70
CA ARG A 547 13.58 10.10 -22.24
C ARG A 547 13.43 8.61 -22.01
N PHE A 548 14.28 7.82 -22.68
CA PHE A 548 14.40 6.37 -22.53
C PHE A 548 15.78 6.04 -21.97
N GLN A 549 15.84 5.25 -20.91
CA GLN A 549 17.10 4.87 -20.27
C GLN A 549 17.05 3.44 -19.75
N ASN A 550 18.11 2.65 -19.99
CA ASN A 550 18.16 1.26 -19.53
C ASN A 550 16.94 0.44 -20.00
N ILE A 551 16.44 0.70 -21.21
CA ILE A 551 15.37 -0.13 -21.77
C ILE A 551 15.97 -1.29 -22.59
N SER A 552 15.25 -2.40 -22.67
CA SER A 552 15.57 -3.49 -23.58
C SER A 552 14.42 -3.74 -24.55
N VAL A 553 14.73 -3.90 -25.84
CA VAL A 553 13.75 -4.24 -26.87
C VAL A 553 14.23 -5.46 -27.64
N THR A 554 13.44 -6.53 -27.63
CA THR A 554 13.79 -7.80 -28.29
C THR A 554 12.61 -8.42 -29.03
N GLY A 555 12.87 -9.04 -30.19
CA GLY A 555 11.88 -9.83 -30.93
C GLY A 555 10.70 -9.04 -31.48
N SER A 556 10.79 -7.70 -31.60
CA SER A 556 9.68 -6.92 -32.13
C SER A 556 9.59 -7.04 -33.67
N SER A 557 8.39 -7.16 -34.24
CA SER A 557 8.20 -7.43 -35.67
C SER A 557 8.08 -6.15 -36.54
N GLY A 558 7.62 -5.06 -35.94
CA GLY A 558 7.59 -3.69 -36.46
C GLY A 558 8.71 -2.87 -35.83
N SER A 559 8.41 -1.71 -35.23
CA SER A 559 9.41 -0.76 -34.75
C SER A 559 9.81 -0.93 -33.29
N ALA A 560 11.10 -0.74 -32.96
CA ALA A 560 11.54 -0.51 -31.59
C ALA A 560 10.99 0.82 -31.03
N LEU A 561 11.36 1.95 -31.63
CA LEU A 561 10.75 3.25 -31.35
C LEU A 561 10.25 3.85 -32.66
N PHE A 562 9.04 4.40 -32.66
CA PHE A 562 8.46 5.09 -33.81
C PHE A 562 8.05 6.51 -33.43
N GLY A 563 8.79 7.49 -33.91
CA GLY A 563 8.52 8.92 -33.73
C GLY A 563 7.68 9.50 -34.86
N ARG A 564 6.64 10.27 -34.50
CA ARG A 564 5.77 10.98 -35.45
C ARG A 564 5.30 12.33 -34.90
N TYR A 565 4.88 13.23 -35.78
CA TYR A 565 4.33 14.57 -35.48
C TYR A 565 5.28 15.44 -34.65
N GLY A 566 6.55 15.53 -35.05
CA GLY A 566 7.57 16.31 -34.34
C GLY A 566 8.02 15.66 -33.02
N ALA A 567 8.01 14.33 -32.94
CA ALA A 567 8.43 13.64 -31.73
C ALA A 567 9.92 13.88 -31.46
N ASN A 568 10.26 14.31 -30.25
CA ASN A 568 11.64 14.49 -29.81
C ASN A 568 11.96 13.50 -28.68
N PHE A 569 12.89 12.57 -28.93
CA PHE A 569 13.25 11.57 -27.93
C PHE A 569 14.74 11.32 -27.81
N THR A 570 15.16 10.94 -26.60
CA THR A 570 16.52 10.54 -26.29
C THR A 570 16.56 9.15 -25.68
N VAL A 571 17.48 8.31 -26.15
CA VAL A 571 17.74 6.96 -25.67
C VAL A 571 19.15 6.89 -25.10
N ARG A 572 19.30 6.32 -23.89
CA ARG A 572 20.60 6.14 -23.23
C ARG A 572 20.76 4.72 -22.70
N THR A 573 21.96 4.16 -22.82
CA THR A 573 22.34 2.90 -22.14
C THR A 573 21.28 1.80 -22.33
N SER A 574 20.84 1.59 -23.57
CA SER A 574 19.70 0.71 -23.89
C SER A 574 20.08 -0.35 -24.92
N GLU A 575 19.40 -1.49 -24.86
CA GLU A 575 19.71 -2.68 -25.67
C GLU A 575 18.60 -2.99 -26.67
N PHE A 576 18.97 -3.25 -27.92
CA PHE A 576 18.04 -3.56 -29.01
C PHE A 576 18.57 -4.81 -29.73
N SER A 577 17.83 -5.91 -29.71
CA SER A 577 18.30 -7.19 -30.28
C SER A 577 17.19 -8.02 -30.94
N GLY A 578 17.60 -9.09 -31.66
CA GLY A 578 16.73 -10.10 -32.27
C GLY A 578 15.71 -9.56 -33.28
N ASN A 579 16.03 -9.57 -34.59
CA ASN A 579 15.18 -9.21 -35.77
C ASN A 579 14.32 -7.93 -35.71
N THR A 580 14.32 -7.19 -34.60
CA THR A 580 13.63 -5.91 -34.42
C THR A 580 14.08 -4.90 -35.48
N MET A 581 13.13 -4.21 -36.13
CA MET A 581 13.44 -3.02 -36.93
C MET A 581 13.76 -1.89 -35.94
N ASP A 582 14.91 -1.22 -36.11
CA ASP A 582 15.26 -0.13 -35.19
C ASP A 582 14.57 1.18 -35.64
N PHE A 583 14.92 2.27 -34.98
CA PHE A 583 14.15 3.51 -34.90
C PHE A 583 13.55 3.99 -36.22
N ILE A 584 12.23 4.27 -36.22
CA ILE A 584 11.52 4.88 -37.34
C ILE A 584 11.19 6.33 -36.98
N LEU A 585 11.54 7.27 -37.86
CA LEU A 585 11.27 8.70 -37.70
C LEU A 585 10.44 9.21 -38.88
N ASN A 586 9.35 9.91 -38.58
CA ASN A 586 8.48 10.54 -39.58
C ASN A 586 7.92 11.89 -39.07
N ASP A 587 7.45 12.73 -39.99
CA ASP A 587 6.82 14.02 -39.73
C ASP A 587 7.69 14.95 -38.84
N ALA A 588 8.91 15.28 -39.28
CA ALA A 588 9.85 16.19 -38.61
C ALA A 588 10.27 15.76 -37.18
N SER A 589 10.44 14.47 -36.94
CA SER A 589 10.80 13.91 -35.63
C SER A 589 12.32 13.84 -35.43
N THR A 590 12.77 14.02 -34.18
CA THR A 590 14.18 13.95 -33.79
C THR A 590 14.43 12.81 -32.80
N GLY A 591 15.39 11.94 -33.12
CA GLY A 591 15.86 10.88 -32.22
C GLY A 591 17.34 11.06 -31.87
N LYS A 592 17.70 10.90 -30.59
CA LYS A 592 19.09 10.94 -30.12
C LYS A 592 19.43 9.66 -29.35
N ALA A 593 20.50 8.97 -29.72
CA ALA A 593 20.94 7.74 -29.07
C ALA A 593 22.36 7.89 -28.51
N PHE A 594 22.55 7.59 -27.22
CA PHE A 594 23.84 7.65 -26.53
C PHE A 594 24.21 6.28 -25.97
N SER A 595 25.37 5.74 -26.36
CA SER A 595 25.88 4.47 -25.82
C SER A 595 24.85 3.34 -25.91
N CYS A 596 24.19 3.20 -27.06
CA CYS A 596 23.15 2.20 -27.32
C CYS A 596 23.66 1.17 -28.35
N GLY A 597 23.30 -0.11 -28.17
CA GLY A 597 23.75 -1.20 -29.06
C GLY A 597 23.15 -1.22 -30.48
N THR A 598 22.48 -0.16 -30.92
CA THR A 598 21.77 -0.08 -32.21
C THR A 598 22.72 0.09 -33.39
N PRO A 599 22.77 -0.84 -34.36
CA PRO A 599 23.48 -0.64 -35.61
C PRO A 599 22.85 0.50 -36.43
N SER A 600 23.66 1.39 -37.00
CA SER A 600 23.18 2.47 -37.90
C SER A 600 22.32 1.97 -39.05
N SER A 601 22.52 0.72 -39.49
CA SER A 601 21.78 0.04 -40.55
C SER A 601 20.30 -0.23 -40.26
N LYS A 602 19.83 0.07 -39.05
CA LYS A 602 18.46 -0.20 -38.64
C LYS A 602 17.62 1.05 -38.33
N VAL A 603 18.15 2.25 -38.56
CA VAL A 603 17.39 3.51 -38.45
C VAL A 603 16.71 3.82 -39.78
N THR A 604 15.43 4.17 -39.75
CA THR A 604 14.63 4.55 -40.91
C THR A 604 14.10 5.96 -40.75
N ILE A 605 14.56 6.88 -41.60
CA ILE A 605 14.04 8.25 -41.71
C ILE A 605 13.10 8.33 -42.92
N GLN A 606 11.82 8.67 -42.71
CA GLN A 606 10.79 8.61 -43.75
C GLN A 606 10.51 9.96 -44.45
N ASP A 607 11.00 11.06 -43.90
CA ASP A 607 10.84 12.42 -44.43
C ASP A 607 12.12 13.24 -44.31
N ARG A 608 12.18 14.41 -44.97
CA ARG A 608 13.39 15.24 -45.04
C ARG A 608 13.66 16.09 -43.80
N ASP A 609 12.64 16.29 -42.97
CA ASP A 609 12.71 17.19 -41.82
C ASP A 609 12.98 16.42 -40.51
N SER A 610 12.97 15.09 -40.56
CA SER A 610 13.32 14.21 -39.46
C SER A 610 14.84 14.00 -39.35
N GLU A 611 15.36 13.94 -38.12
CA GLU A 611 16.79 13.84 -37.84
C GLU A 611 17.11 12.73 -36.82
N PHE A 612 18.20 12.00 -37.03
CA PHE A 612 18.72 11.03 -36.06
C PHE A 612 20.18 11.29 -35.73
N TRP A 613 20.48 11.37 -34.44
CA TRP A 613 21.82 11.60 -33.92
C TRP A 613 22.29 10.38 -33.11
N HIS A 614 23.38 9.73 -33.54
CA HIS A 614 23.95 8.58 -32.85
C HIS A 614 25.32 8.93 -32.27
N TYR A 615 25.47 8.78 -30.95
CA TYR A 615 26.71 9.08 -30.22
C TYR A 615 27.36 7.79 -29.73
N TRP A 616 28.57 7.51 -30.23
CA TRP A 616 29.41 6.40 -29.79
C TRP A 616 30.34 6.83 -28.66
N ARG A 617 30.59 5.92 -27.71
CA ARG A 617 31.66 6.08 -26.74
C ARG A 617 32.89 5.29 -27.22
N VAL A 618 33.95 5.98 -27.64
CA VAL A 618 35.20 5.33 -28.08
C VAL A 618 36.19 5.30 -26.92
N SER A 619 36.55 4.11 -26.43
CA SER A 619 37.59 3.95 -25.41
C SER A 619 38.85 3.27 -25.91
N VAL A 620 39.99 3.95 -25.74
CA VAL A 620 41.30 3.49 -26.21
C VAL A 620 42.26 3.46 -25.04
N GLU A 621 42.78 2.26 -24.73
CA GLU A 621 43.81 2.05 -23.72
C GLU A 621 45.13 1.73 -24.42
N VAL A 622 46.14 2.58 -24.24
CA VAL A 622 47.46 2.43 -24.84
C VAL A 622 48.42 1.93 -23.77
N MET A 623 48.91 0.69 -23.92
CA MET A 623 49.85 0.07 -22.97
C MET A 623 51.23 -0.10 -23.57
N ASN A 624 52.25 0.03 -22.72
CA ASN A 624 53.62 -0.26 -23.12
C ASN A 624 53.82 -1.78 -23.16
N ASN A 625 54.01 -2.32 -24.37
CA ASN A 625 54.21 -3.75 -24.66
C ASN A 625 55.18 -4.47 -23.70
N VAL A 626 56.24 -3.79 -23.25
CA VAL A 626 57.32 -4.44 -22.49
C VAL A 626 57.06 -4.45 -20.98
N THR A 627 56.44 -3.39 -20.45
CA THR A 627 56.23 -3.23 -18.99
C THR A 627 54.80 -3.51 -18.56
N LEU A 628 53.89 -3.72 -19.53
CA LEU A 628 52.44 -3.84 -19.32
C LEU A 628 51.85 -2.67 -18.51
N ALA A 629 52.55 -1.54 -18.48
CA ALA A 629 52.14 -0.33 -17.77
C ALA A 629 51.45 0.64 -18.76
N PRO A 630 50.50 1.48 -18.30
CA PRO A 630 49.86 2.49 -19.14
C PRO A 630 50.89 3.43 -19.79
N VAL A 631 50.71 3.75 -21.07
CA VAL A 631 51.50 4.79 -21.76
C VAL A 631 50.89 6.13 -21.40
N THR A 632 51.69 7.02 -20.83
CA THR A 632 51.21 8.31 -20.30
C THR A 632 50.91 9.35 -21.38
N ASP A 633 51.47 9.19 -22.58
CA ASP A 633 51.34 10.14 -23.71
C ASP A 633 51.15 9.38 -25.04
N ALA A 634 49.99 9.52 -25.67
CA ALA A 634 49.71 8.99 -27.01
C ALA A 634 48.67 9.87 -27.73
N ASN A 635 48.90 10.16 -29.01
CA ASN A 635 47.94 10.88 -29.84
C ASN A 635 46.99 9.90 -30.53
N MET A 636 45.69 10.16 -30.41
CA MET A 636 44.64 9.40 -31.07
C MET A 636 44.00 10.28 -32.16
N VAL A 637 44.03 9.79 -33.40
CA VAL A 637 43.34 10.45 -34.51
C VAL A 637 42.43 9.45 -35.19
N ILE A 638 41.19 9.85 -35.41
CA ILE A 638 40.15 9.00 -35.99
C ILE A 638 39.95 9.39 -37.45
N TYR A 639 40.20 8.45 -38.36
CA TYR A 639 40.09 8.68 -39.81
C TYR A 639 38.94 7.86 -40.41
N SER A 640 38.34 8.40 -41.48
CA SER A 640 37.53 7.60 -42.40
C SER A 640 38.43 6.64 -43.20
N ASP A 641 37.81 5.64 -43.80
CA ASP A 641 38.41 4.73 -44.77
C ASP A 641 38.89 5.41 -46.05
N GLU A 642 38.38 6.61 -46.34
CA GLU A 642 38.87 7.49 -47.41
C GLU A 642 40.06 8.39 -46.98
N GLY A 643 40.50 8.27 -45.72
CA GLY A 643 41.69 8.96 -45.18
C GLY A 643 41.44 10.38 -44.68
N GLU A 644 40.18 10.81 -44.60
CA GLU A 644 39.78 12.10 -44.01
C GLU A 644 39.77 12.00 -42.48
N ALA A 645 40.37 12.97 -41.78
CA ALA A 645 40.31 13.04 -40.32
C ALA A 645 38.89 13.41 -39.87
N LEU A 646 38.20 12.47 -39.21
CA LEU A 646 36.84 12.61 -38.71
C LEU A 646 36.80 13.29 -37.33
N ALA A 647 37.86 13.12 -36.55
CA ALA A 647 38.12 13.87 -35.32
C ALA A 647 39.64 13.96 -35.09
N SER A 648 40.15 15.18 -34.89
CA SER A 648 41.54 15.45 -34.52
C SER A 648 41.56 16.40 -33.33
N GLU A 649 41.45 15.85 -32.13
CA GLU A 649 41.80 16.57 -30.91
C GLU A 649 42.89 15.79 -30.16
N GLU A 650 43.86 16.51 -29.61
CA GLU A 650 44.83 15.96 -28.67
C GLU A 650 44.08 15.52 -27.40
N THR A 651 43.58 14.29 -27.40
CA THR A 651 42.87 13.72 -26.26
C THR A 651 43.86 13.33 -25.17
N PHE A 652 43.89 14.08 -24.07
CA PHE A 652 44.40 13.57 -22.81
C PHE A 652 43.53 12.43 -22.28
N PHE A 653 44.18 11.52 -21.59
CA PHE A 653 43.85 10.10 -21.46
C PHE A 653 42.71 9.76 -20.47
N ASP A 654 41.48 10.24 -20.70
CA ASP A 654 40.29 9.61 -20.09
C ASP A 654 39.70 8.49 -20.98
N GLY A 655 40.29 8.30 -22.16
CA GLY A 655 39.88 7.28 -23.10
C GLY A 655 38.45 7.46 -23.58
N THR A 656 38.01 8.69 -23.86
CA THR A 656 36.72 8.93 -24.53
C THR A 656 36.85 9.93 -25.68
N ALA A 657 36.63 9.49 -26.93
CA ALA A 657 36.36 10.40 -28.05
C ALA A 657 34.91 10.22 -28.55
N ALA A 658 34.23 11.32 -28.83
CA ALA A 658 32.93 11.35 -29.48
C ALA A 658 33.13 11.83 -30.93
N VAL A 659 32.58 11.09 -31.90
CA VAL A 659 32.66 11.44 -33.32
C VAL A 659 31.25 11.66 -33.83
N ASP A 660 30.99 12.82 -34.41
CA ASP A 660 29.73 13.10 -35.11
C ASP A 660 29.65 12.22 -36.37
N SER A 661 28.50 11.57 -36.58
CA SER A 661 28.24 10.92 -37.86
C SER A 661 28.07 12.02 -38.92
N PRO A 662 28.83 12.01 -40.03
CA PRO A 662 28.66 13.02 -41.07
C PRO A 662 27.23 13.03 -41.61
N GLN A 663 26.71 14.22 -41.91
CA GLN A 663 25.32 14.54 -42.32
C GLN A 663 24.77 13.81 -43.57
N TYR A 664 25.53 12.89 -44.19
CA TYR A 664 25.24 12.30 -45.50
C TYR A 664 25.37 10.76 -45.51
N MET A 665 24.78 10.02 -44.57
CA MET A 665 24.86 8.54 -44.59
C MET A 665 23.61 7.83 -44.09
N ILE A 666 22.40 8.23 -44.52
CA ILE A 666 21.23 7.33 -44.49
C ILE A 666 20.38 7.61 -45.75
N ASP A 667 20.63 6.88 -46.83
CA ASP A 667 19.69 6.80 -47.96
C ASP A 667 19.24 5.35 -48.17
N GLY A 668 17.98 5.22 -48.54
CA GLY A 668 17.25 3.97 -48.68
C GLY A 668 17.87 3.02 -49.71
N SER A 669 17.48 1.75 -49.57
CA SER A 669 17.77 0.66 -50.50
C SER A 669 19.25 0.37 -50.74
N GLY A 670 19.85 -0.36 -49.79
CA GLY A 670 20.89 -1.33 -50.08
C GLY A 670 22.25 -0.77 -50.48
N MET A 671 23.04 -0.38 -49.49
CA MET A 671 24.48 -0.68 -49.42
C MET A 671 24.92 -0.55 -47.96
N THR A 672 25.39 -1.65 -47.37
CA THR A 672 26.22 -1.60 -46.17
C THR A 672 27.59 -1.10 -46.58
N SER A 673 27.96 0.10 -46.14
CA SER A 673 29.37 0.44 -45.95
C SER A 673 29.55 0.75 -44.48
N TYR A 674 30.04 -0.25 -43.75
CA TYR A 674 30.85 0.05 -42.56
C TYR A 674 32.03 0.83 -43.11
N MET A 675 32.22 2.09 -42.69
CA MET A 675 33.54 2.68 -42.84
C MET A 675 34.42 1.95 -41.82
N PRO A 676 35.41 1.11 -42.23
CA PRO A 676 36.43 0.67 -41.30
C PRO A 676 37.15 1.92 -40.81
N VAL A 677 36.85 2.31 -39.58
CA VAL A 677 37.51 3.44 -38.95
C VAL A 677 38.91 2.96 -38.57
N ASN A 678 39.94 3.47 -39.24
CA ASN A 678 41.31 3.12 -38.92
C ASN A 678 41.75 3.96 -37.73
N LEU A 679 42.00 3.27 -36.62
CA LEU A 679 42.44 3.88 -35.38
C LEU A 679 43.95 3.74 -35.30
N THR A 680 44.66 4.85 -35.51
CA THR A 680 46.13 4.87 -35.46
C THR A 680 46.56 5.49 -34.14
N VAL A 681 47.26 4.70 -33.33
CA VAL A 681 47.87 5.15 -32.08
C VAL A 681 49.37 5.23 -32.33
N ALA A 682 49.94 6.44 -32.32
CA ALA A 682 51.37 6.65 -32.49
C ALA A 682 52.02 6.99 -31.14
N LYS A 683 53.11 6.30 -30.81
CA LYS A 683 53.98 6.63 -29.67
C LYS A 683 55.02 7.66 -30.13
N GLU A 684 55.02 8.85 -29.54
CA GLU A 684 55.94 9.94 -29.95
C GLU A 684 57.43 9.56 -29.85
N ASN A 685 57.80 8.61 -28.98
CA ASN A 685 59.20 8.28 -28.71
C ASN A 685 59.75 7.03 -29.44
N TYR A 686 59.17 6.65 -30.59
CA TYR A 686 59.80 5.70 -31.51
C TYR A 686 59.64 6.12 -32.97
N ILE A 687 60.11 7.33 -33.28
CA ILE A 687 60.54 7.66 -34.63
C ILE A 687 62.04 7.28 -34.69
N PRO A 688 62.43 6.17 -35.34
CA PRO A 688 63.84 5.94 -35.61
C PRO A 688 64.33 7.08 -36.50
N PHE A 689 65.13 7.99 -35.93
CA PHE A 689 65.90 8.92 -36.73
C PHE A 689 66.89 8.08 -37.55
N TRP A 690 66.64 8.01 -38.85
CA TRP A 690 67.52 7.42 -39.84
C TRP A 690 68.79 8.29 -39.91
N GLU A 691 69.92 7.82 -39.37
CA GLU A 691 71.24 8.28 -39.81
C GLU A 691 71.78 7.34 -40.90
N PRO A 692 72.28 7.89 -42.02
CA PRO A 692 72.82 7.12 -43.12
C PRO A 692 74.28 6.79 -42.81
N ASP A 693 74.57 5.61 -42.25
CA ASP A 693 75.73 4.80 -42.63
C ASP A 693 75.84 3.55 -41.73
N LEU A 694 75.79 2.39 -42.41
CA LEU A 694 76.24 1.04 -42.05
C LEU A 694 75.17 -0.07 -41.99
N PRO A 695 75.55 -1.31 -42.38
CA PRO A 695 74.69 -2.21 -43.13
C PRO A 695 74.05 -3.31 -42.27
N ASN A 696 72.83 -3.69 -42.69
CA ASN A 696 72.13 -4.96 -42.45
C ASN A 696 72.19 -5.54 -41.03
N THR A 697 71.05 -5.50 -40.32
CA THR A 697 70.25 -6.71 -40.01
C THR A 697 68.86 -6.31 -39.52
N GLU A 698 67.85 -6.90 -40.17
CA GLU A 698 66.46 -7.19 -39.78
C GLU A 698 65.90 -6.55 -38.49
N ASP A 699 64.85 -5.72 -38.63
CA ASP A 699 63.50 -6.07 -38.17
C ASP A 699 62.47 -4.99 -38.54
N HIS A 700 61.52 -5.36 -39.40
CA HIS A 700 60.30 -4.61 -39.68
C HIS A 700 59.23 -5.00 -38.65
N HIS A 701 58.67 -4.04 -37.92
CA HIS A 701 57.45 -4.27 -37.13
C HIS A 701 56.39 -3.24 -37.52
N GLU A 702 55.74 -3.53 -38.65
CA GLU A 702 54.42 -3.02 -38.99
C GLU A 702 53.41 -3.80 -38.12
N VAL A 703 52.72 -3.13 -37.20
CA VAL A 703 51.68 -3.78 -36.38
C VAL A 703 50.32 -3.28 -36.85
N VAL A 704 49.78 -3.99 -37.84
CA VAL A 704 48.38 -3.92 -38.25
C VAL A 704 47.56 -4.68 -37.20
N TYR A 705 46.64 -4.01 -36.51
CA TYR A 705 45.60 -4.70 -35.75
C TYR A 705 44.27 -4.63 -36.50
N LEU A 706 43.74 -5.81 -36.83
CA LEU A 706 42.37 -6.01 -37.25
C LEU A 706 41.48 -5.85 -36.01
N ALA A 707 40.54 -4.90 -36.03
CA ALA A 707 39.57 -4.74 -34.95
C ALA A 707 38.58 -5.92 -34.95
N GLU A 708 38.65 -6.78 -33.94
CA GLU A 708 37.53 -7.65 -33.58
C GLU A 708 36.69 -6.98 -32.49
N ASN A 709 35.40 -6.83 -32.82
CA ASN A 709 34.38 -6.09 -32.10
C ASN A 709 33.97 -6.84 -30.80
N ARG A 710 34.32 -6.36 -29.60
CA ARG A 710 33.75 -6.83 -28.32
C ARG A 710 33.60 -5.69 -27.30
N ALA A 711 32.42 -5.63 -26.67
CA ALA A 711 32.04 -4.66 -25.64
C ALA A 711 32.80 -4.88 -24.30
N PRO A 712 33.26 -3.82 -23.58
CA PRO A 712 33.93 -3.97 -22.30
C PRO A 712 33.10 -3.56 -21.07
N SER A 713 33.43 -4.18 -19.93
CA SER A 713 32.98 -3.87 -18.56
C SER A 713 34.08 -3.12 -17.76
N LEU A 714 33.68 -2.16 -16.92
CA LEU A 714 34.45 -1.26 -16.01
C LEU A 714 35.27 -2.00 -14.90
N PRO A 715 36.18 -1.38 -14.08
CA PRO A 715 36.47 0.07 -13.81
C PRO A 715 37.98 0.54 -13.68
N PHE A 716 38.17 1.88 -13.57
CA PHE A 716 39.34 2.83 -13.38
C PHE A 716 40.20 2.72 -12.06
N PRO A 717 41.21 3.60 -11.68
CA PRO A 717 42.13 4.64 -12.30
C PRO A 717 43.63 4.58 -11.74
N PRO A 718 44.54 5.63 -11.63
CA PRO A 718 45.01 6.81 -12.45
C PRO A 718 46.57 7.12 -12.51
N GLY A 719 47.00 8.04 -13.45
CA GLY A 719 48.00 9.17 -13.31
C GLY A 719 49.33 9.14 -14.14
N ASN A 720 49.99 10.19 -14.73
CA ASN A 720 49.90 11.69 -14.81
C ASN A 720 50.85 12.31 -15.91
N GLN A 721 50.55 13.51 -16.46
CA GLN A 721 51.47 14.56 -17.04
C GLN A 721 50.94 15.99 -16.70
N PRO A 722 51.75 17.08 -16.70
CA PRO A 722 51.60 18.20 -15.78
C PRO A 722 50.75 19.34 -16.33
N THR A 723 49.56 19.43 -15.79
CA THR A 723 48.67 20.58 -15.82
C THR A 723 49.13 21.65 -14.83
N ILE A 724 49.17 22.92 -15.27
CA ILE A 724 49.56 24.05 -14.41
C ILE A 724 48.31 24.72 -13.86
N THR A 725 48.18 24.72 -12.54
CA THR A 725 47.05 25.32 -11.84
C THR A 725 47.06 26.84 -11.93
N HIS A 726 45.87 27.42 -12.02
CA HIS A 726 45.67 28.86 -12.22
C HIS A 726 46.20 29.75 -11.06
N GLN A 727 46.46 29.15 -9.90
CA GLN A 727 46.95 29.78 -8.67
C GLN A 727 48.48 29.89 -8.57
N ASN A 728 49.25 29.18 -9.39
CA ASN A 728 50.69 29.31 -9.38
C ASN A 728 51.10 30.47 -10.27
N ARG A 729 52.12 31.25 -9.85
CA ARG A 729 52.87 32.14 -10.76
C ARG A 729 53.75 31.25 -11.61
N PRO A 730 53.29 30.76 -12.77
CA PRO A 730 53.99 29.68 -13.43
C PRO A 730 55.39 30.14 -13.79
N LEU A 731 56.37 29.27 -13.60
CA LEU A 731 57.69 29.48 -14.18
C LEU A 731 57.67 28.84 -15.55
N LEU A 732 57.54 29.66 -16.59
CA LEU A 732 57.78 29.22 -17.94
C LEU A 732 59.27 28.99 -18.11
N THR A 733 59.64 27.87 -18.69
CA THR A 733 61.00 27.59 -19.12
C THR A 733 60.95 27.14 -20.57
N TRP A 734 61.98 27.45 -21.33
CA TRP A 734 62.12 27.00 -22.71
C TRP A 734 63.56 26.61 -22.97
N LEU A 735 63.82 25.95 -24.11
CA LEU A 735 65.18 25.64 -24.51
C LEU A 735 65.80 26.86 -25.19
N PRO A 736 67.04 27.26 -24.84
CA PRO A 736 67.72 28.33 -25.53
C PRO A 736 68.03 27.90 -26.98
N PRO A 737 67.79 28.76 -27.99
CA PRO A 737 68.14 28.46 -29.36
C PRO A 737 69.65 28.32 -29.51
N TYR A 738 70.08 27.48 -30.44
CA TYR A 738 71.49 27.25 -30.69
C TYR A 738 72.06 28.39 -31.56
N ASP A 739 72.90 29.22 -30.95
CA ASP A 739 73.61 30.29 -31.65
C ASP A 739 74.98 29.80 -32.14
N TRP A 740 75.18 29.86 -33.45
CA TRP A 740 76.37 29.35 -34.13
C TRP A 740 77.63 30.17 -33.82
N ASN A 741 77.51 31.42 -33.37
CA ASN A 741 78.65 32.28 -33.05
C ASN A 741 78.89 32.44 -31.52
N GLN A 742 78.03 31.86 -30.68
CA GLN A 742 78.07 31.88 -29.21
C GLN A 742 77.92 33.26 -28.56
N ASP A 743 77.18 34.18 -29.19
CA ASP A 743 76.83 35.47 -28.60
C ASP A 743 75.88 35.32 -27.40
N LYS A 744 75.78 36.38 -26.58
CA LYS A 744 74.84 36.41 -25.44
C LYS A 744 73.42 36.67 -25.93
N ILE A 745 72.56 35.68 -25.78
CA ILE A 745 71.16 35.71 -26.20
C ILE A 745 70.27 36.33 -25.11
N GLY A 746 69.43 37.29 -25.48
CA GLY A 746 68.29 37.76 -24.70
C GLY A 746 66.97 37.28 -25.31
N TYR A 747 65.87 37.35 -24.57
CA TYR A 747 64.54 36.94 -25.02
C TYR A 747 63.53 38.03 -24.76
N LYS A 748 62.68 38.30 -25.74
CA LYS A 748 61.44 39.06 -25.59
C LYS A 748 60.29 38.09 -25.43
N VAL A 749 59.47 38.28 -24.39
CA VAL A 749 58.34 37.42 -24.06
C VAL A 749 57.06 38.25 -24.06
N ASN A 750 56.09 37.84 -24.87
CA ASN A 750 54.73 38.34 -24.89
C ASN A 750 53.78 37.21 -24.49
N VAL A 751 52.71 37.52 -23.76
CA VAL A 751 51.68 36.53 -23.39
C VAL A 751 50.30 37.10 -23.65
N TRP A 752 49.48 36.35 -24.37
CA TRP A 752 48.08 36.64 -24.64
C TRP A 752 47.19 35.63 -23.93
N GLN A 753 46.04 36.10 -23.48
CA GLN A 753 44.97 35.24 -23.02
C GLN A 753 43.94 35.03 -24.14
N ASP A 754 43.52 33.78 -24.32
CA ASP A 754 42.51 33.23 -25.22
C ASP A 754 42.82 33.28 -26.71
N ASP A 755 43.41 34.36 -27.19
CA ASP A 755 43.69 34.56 -28.61
C ASP A 755 44.90 35.49 -28.79
N MET A 756 45.87 35.10 -29.63
CA MET A 756 47.02 35.95 -29.96
C MET A 756 46.68 37.16 -30.83
N SER A 757 45.57 37.13 -31.59
CA SER A 757 45.21 38.16 -32.56
C SER A 757 44.29 39.24 -31.98
N THR A 758 43.37 38.85 -31.09
CA THR A 758 42.37 39.76 -30.49
C THR A 758 42.31 39.71 -28.96
N GLY A 759 43.03 38.78 -28.34
CA GLY A 759 42.97 38.53 -26.90
C GLY A 759 43.71 39.56 -26.05
N GLN A 760 43.50 39.46 -24.73
CA GLN A 760 44.09 40.39 -23.78
C GLN A 760 45.60 40.12 -23.63
N HIS A 761 46.43 41.13 -23.90
CA HIS A 761 47.85 41.07 -23.58
C HIS A 761 48.06 41.05 -22.06
N VAL A 762 48.47 39.90 -21.55
CA VAL A 762 48.77 39.66 -20.12
C VAL A 762 50.21 40.06 -19.79
N VAL A 763 51.12 39.87 -20.75
CA VAL A 763 52.53 40.31 -20.69
C VAL A 763 52.90 40.93 -22.03
N VAL A 764 53.59 42.08 -22.00
CA VAL A 764 54.02 42.80 -23.22
C VAL A 764 55.50 43.13 -23.15
N ASP A 765 56.25 42.69 -24.15
CA ASP A 765 57.67 42.92 -24.40
C ASP A 765 58.57 42.72 -23.17
N ALA A 766 58.31 41.66 -22.39
CA ALA A 766 59.14 41.36 -21.24
C ALA A 766 60.51 40.86 -21.70
N ILE A 767 61.59 41.55 -21.29
CA ILE A 767 62.96 41.14 -21.63
C ILE A 767 63.54 40.28 -20.50
N VAL A 768 63.92 39.04 -20.83
CA VAL A 768 64.65 38.13 -19.93
C VAL A 768 65.95 37.66 -20.56
N HIS A 769 66.96 37.36 -19.74
CA HIS A 769 68.30 36.92 -20.20
C HIS A 769 68.61 35.46 -19.87
N ASN A 770 67.66 34.76 -19.26
CA ASN A 770 67.67 33.32 -19.07
C ASN A 770 66.44 32.76 -19.80
N PRO A 771 66.45 31.49 -20.24
CA PRO A 771 65.34 30.92 -21.00
C PRO A 771 64.20 30.50 -20.06
N GLN A 772 63.74 31.45 -19.25
CA GLN A 772 62.65 31.30 -18.30
C GLN A 772 61.97 32.63 -17.98
N TYR A 773 60.66 32.59 -17.71
CA TYR A 773 59.84 33.73 -17.33
C TYR A 773 58.86 33.35 -16.22
N MET A 774 58.85 34.11 -15.13
CA MET A 774 57.92 33.92 -14.02
C MET A 774 56.82 34.97 -14.07
N PHE A 775 55.56 34.54 -14.06
CA PHE A 775 54.43 35.46 -14.04
C PHE A 775 54.36 36.27 -12.74
N SER A 776 53.98 37.53 -12.83
CA SER A 776 53.89 38.44 -11.67
C SER A 776 52.52 38.43 -10.96
N LYS A 777 51.51 37.81 -11.59
CA LYS A 777 50.12 37.69 -11.11
C LYS A 777 49.58 36.28 -11.42
N ASN A 778 48.57 35.85 -10.66
CA ASN A 778 47.86 34.59 -10.92
C ASN A 778 47.13 34.66 -12.27
N LEU A 779 47.00 33.51 -12.92
CA LEU A 779 46.34 33.38 -14.21
C LEU A 779 44.85 33.09 -14.02
N ARG A 780 44.04 33.37 -15.04
CA ARG A 780 42.60 33.08 -15.00
C ARG A 780 42.33 31.61 -15.33
N TYR A 781 41.32 31.04 -14.68
CA TYR A 781 40.89 29.64 -14.83
C TYR A 781 40.25 29.35 -16.22
N ASN A 782 40.49 28.16 -16.78
CA ASN A 782 39.93 27.63 -18.04
C ASN A 782 40.24 28.45 -19.30
N HIS A 783 41.26 29.30 -19.22
CA HIS A 783 41.70 30.17 -20.30
C HIS A 783 42.99 29.63 -20.90
N GLU A 784 43.12 29.75 -22.21
CA GLU A 784 44.35 29.39 -22.92
C GLU A 784 45.29 30.60 -22.90
N PHE A 785 46.56 30.39 -22.55
CA PHE A 785 47.57 31.44 -22.56
C PHE A 785 48.59 31.12 -23.65
N TRP A 786 48.68 32.00 -24.63
CA TRP A 786 49.64 31.92 -25.71
C TRP A 786 50.88 32.73 -25.34
N VAL A 787 52.04 32.13 -25.42
CA VAL A 787 53.33 32.73 -25.09
C VAL A 787 54.16 32.82 -26.35
N GLU A 788 54.51 34.03 -26.75
CA GLU A 788 55.45 34.30 -27.82
C GLU A 788 56.80 34.63 -27.21
N VAL A 789 57.84 33.95 -27.67
CA VAL A 789 59.22 34.20 -27.30
C VAL A 789 60.04 34.44 -28.57
N VAL A 790 60.73 35.57 -28.60
CA VAL A 790 61.69 35.92 -29.66
C VAL A 790 63.05 36.11 -29.03
N ALA A 791 64.02 35.28 -29.44
CA ALA A 791 65.40 35.45 -29.01
C ALA A 791 66.07 36.58 -29.82
N PHE A 792 67.05 37.24 -29.22
CA PHE A 792 67.81 38.29 -29.89
C PHE A 792 69.26 38.32 -29.43
N ASP A 793 70.13 38.73 -30.35
CA ASP A 793 71.52 39.02 -30.12
C ASP A 793 71.84 40.45 -30.63
N PRO A 794 73.10 40.93 -30.59
CA PRO A 794 73.47 42.25 -31.11
C PRO A 794 73.31 42.43 -32.64
N TRP A 795 73.10 41.35 -33.39
CA TRP A 795 73.14 41.32 -34.85
C TRP A 795 71.78 41.02 -35.48
N GLY A 796 70.81 40.50 -34.72
CA GLY A 796 69.48 40.22 -35.22
C GLY A 796 68.51 39.61 -34.19
N LEU A 797 67.29 39.36 -34.66
CA LEU A 797 66.27 38.60 -33.95
C LEU A 797 66.24 37.18 -34.52
N SER A 798 65.94 36.19 -33.68
CA SER A 798 65.56 34.86 -34.14
C SER A 798 64.15 34.87 -34.74
N ASP A 799 63.79 33.74 -35.33
CA ASP A 799 62.38 33.45 -35.58
C ASP A 799 61.60 33.39 -34.26
N THR A 800 60.31 33.71 -34.35
CA THR A 800 59.39 33.70 -33.22
C THR A 800 58.98 32.28 -32.86
N THR A 801 59.07 31.93 -31.58
CA THR A 801 58.49 30.68 -31.05
C THR A 801 57.22 30.99 -30.28
N VAL A 802 56.15 30.27 -30.57
CA VAL A 802 54.88 30.39 -29.85
C VAL A 802 54.52 29.05 -29.24
N PHE A 803 54.10 29.05 -27.98
CA PHE A 803 53.51 27.89 -27.32
C PHE A 803 52.31 28.33 -26.49
N SER A 804 51.30 27.46 -26.34
CA SER A 804 50.17 27.72 -25.45
C SER A 804 50.16 26.76 -24.26
N PHE A 805 49.52 27.19 -23.19
CA PHE A 805 49.14 26.31 -22.09
C PHE A 805 47.78 26.75 -21.57
N ARG A 806 46.96 25.77 -21.17
CA ARG A 806 45.66 26.04 -20.55
C ARG A 806 45.76 25.88 -19.05
N THR A 807 45.15 26.82 -18.32
CA THR A 807 44.90 26.61 -16.90
C THR A 807 43.72 25.64 -16.75
N VAL A 808 43.92 24.55 -16.02
CA VAL A 808 42.86 23.57 -15.74
C VAL A 808 42.48 23.59 -14.27
N ASN A 809 41.45 22.81 -13.94
CA ASN A 809 41.00 22.58 -12.57
C ASN A 809 41.77 21.40 -11.96
N THR A 810 42.00 21.40 -10.65
CA THR A 810 42.40 20.19 -9.93
C THR A 810 41.20 19.62 -9.18
N PRO A 811 40.78 18.36 -9.40
CA PRO A 811 39.67 17.78 -8.64
C PRO A 811 39.97 17.81 -7.13
N PRO A 812 38.94 17.99 -6.28
CA PRO A 812 39.13 18.01 -4.84
C PRO A 812 39.65 16.66 -4.35
N THR A 813 40.48 16.69 -3.30
CA THR A 813 40.99 15.46 -2.65
C THR A 813 39.85 14.60 -2.07
N SER A 814 40.05 13.30 -1.93
CA SER A 814 39.05 12.43 -1.28
C SER A 814 38.85 12.81 0.19
N PRO A 815 37.61 12.92 0.69
CA PRO A 815 37.37 13.22 2.09
C PRO A 815 37.66 12.00 2.96
N VAL A 816 37.99 12.23 4.23
CA VAL A 816 37.94 11.19 5.26
C VAL A 816 36.58 11.28 5.93
N ALA A 817 35.83 10.19 5.91
CA ALA A 817 34.50 10.13 6.49
C ALA A 817 34.31 8.84 7.29
N SER A 818 33.40 8.87 8.24
CA SER A 818 32.97 7.71 9.02
C SER A 818 31.47 7.79 9.28
N PHE A 819 30.83 6.64 9.51
CA PHE A 819 29.52 6.65 10.13
C PHE A 819 29.63 7.21 11.55
N VAL A 820 28.72 8.11 11.92
CA VAL A 820 28.63 8.64 13.29
C VAL A 820 28.43 7.49 14.28
N GLU A 821 27.65 6.50 13.88
CA GLU A 821 27.37 5.29 14.64
C GLU A 821 27.42 4.07 13.71
N ALA A 822 28.16 3.02 14.09
CA ALA A 822 28.21 1.76 13.33
C ALA A 822 28.61 0.59 14.27
N PRO A 823 27.90 -0.56 14.23
CA PRO A 823 26.66 -0.82 13.47
C PRO A 823 25.48 0.06 13.95
N VAL A 824 24.43 0.16 13.15
CA VAL A 824 23.36 1.18 13.31
C VAL A 824 22.05 0.53 13.79
N PRO A 825 21.30 1.13 14.73
CA PRO A 825 19.95 0.67 15.08
C PRO A 825 18.93 1.02 13.99
N SER A 826 17.82 0.31 13.96
CA SER A 826 16.73 0.45 12.99
C SER A 826 15.89 1.74 13.12
N LEU A 827 15.96 2.45 14.25
CA LEU A 827 15.22 3.69 14.50
C LEU A 827 16.07 4.96 14.46
N VAL A 828 17.35 4.85 14.12
CA VAL A 828 18.26 6.00 14.09
C VAL A 828 18.67 6.28 12.66
N ASP A 829 18.56 7.55 12.25
CA ASP A 829 19.02 7.98 10.95
C ASP A 829 20.53 7.71 10.80
N LEU A 830 20.92 7.18 9.64
CA LEU A 830 22.32 6.92 9.35
C LEU A 830 23.00 8.24 9.01
N GLU A 831 23.83 8.74 9.91
CA GLU A 831 24.63 9.93 9.67
C GLU A 831 26.07 9.58 9.30
N VAL A 832 26.56 10.17 8.21
CA VAL A 832 27.97 10.17 7.83
C VAL A 832 28.60 11.49 8.25
N ARG A 833 29.67 11.41 9.03
CA ARG A 833 30.49 12.58 9.40
C ARG A 833 31.72 12.64 8.51
N ILE A 834 31.99 13.83 7.98
CA ILE A 834 33.29 14.16 7.37
C ILE A 834 34.28 14.46 8.51
N ASP A 835 35.22 13.55 8.75
CA ASP A 835 36.26 13.70 9.77
C ASP A 835 37.40 14.61 9.28
N ASN A 836 37.76 14.51 8.00
CA ASN A 836 38.63 15.49 7.32
C ASN A 836 38.00 15.88 5.98
N ALA A 837 37.71 17.16 5.83
CA ALA A 837 37.16 17.70 4.59
C ALA A 837 38.17 17.59 3.44
N SER A 838 37.64 17.37 2.25
CA SER A 838 38.36 17.54 1.00
C SER A 838 38.94 18.94 0.91
N THR A 839 40.17 19.02 0.43
CA THR A 839 40.83 20.26 0.01
C THR A 839 41.09 20.22 -1.48
N ASP A 840 41.02 21.37 -2.12
CA ASP A 840 41.51 21.59 -3.47
C ASP A 840 42.81 22.42 -3.40
N SER A 841 43.79 22.07 -4.24
CA SER A 841 45.03 22.84 -4.39
C SER A 841 44.80 24.23 -5.02
N ASP A 842 43.65 24.42 -5.67
CA ASP A 842 43.29 25.63 -6.40
C ASP A 842 42.39 26.55 -5.55
N THR A 843 42.99 27.51 -4.82
CA THR A 843 42.24 28.44 -3.94
C THR A 843 41.56 29.59 -4.70
N ASN A 844 40.46 29.30 -5.39
CA ASN A 844 39.57 30.33 -5.96
C ASN A 844 38.67 30.93 -4.84
N PRO A 845 38.35 32.24 -4.82
CA PRO A 845 37.42 32.86 -3.84
C PRO A 845 35.95 32.34 -3.78
N VAL A 846 35.68 31.10 -4.17
CA VAL A 846 34.42 30.37 -3.93
C VAL A 846 34.74 28.95 -3.42
N ASP A 847 35.52 28.85 -2.34
CA ASP A 847 35.97 27.60 -1.70
C ASP A 847 34.84 26.80 -0.99
N ASN A 848 33.70 26.59 -1.63
CA ASN A 848 32.63 25.73 -1.09
C ASN A 848 32.62 24.37 -1.81
N ILE A 849 33.53 23.47 -1.40
CA ILE A 849 33.45 22.06 -1.81
C ILE A 849 32.15 21.47 -1.26
N THR A 850 31.34 20.94 -2.17
CA THR A 850 30.11 20.21 -1.86
C THR A 850 30.34 18.72 -2.05
N TYR A 851 29.48 17.88 -1.49
CA TYR A 851 29.63 16.42 -1.57
C TYR A 851 28.36 15.81 -2.13
N LEU A 852 28.43 15.10 -3.26
CA LEU A 852 27.33 14.23 -3.67
C LEU A 852 27.41 12.93 -2.87
N VAL A 853 26.39 12.68 -2.06
CA VAL A 853 26.26 11.45 -1.26
C VAL A 853 25.26 10.53 -1.93
N GLU A 854 25.67 9.31 -2.24
CA GLU A 854 24.81 8.24 -2.75
C GLU A 854 24.73 7.11 -1.72
N TRP A 855 23.53 6.78 -1.30
CA TRP A 855 23.24 5.71 -0.36
C TRP A 855 22.72 4.49 -1.11
N TYR A 856 23.29 3.33 -0.80
CA TYR A 856 22.93 2.06 -1.38
C TYR A 856 22.52 1.06 -0.29
N ALA A 857 21.51 0.24 -0.57
CA ALA A 857 21.19 -0.95 0.21
C ALA A 857 21.53 -2.20 -0.61
N PHE A 858 22.05 -3.25 0.03
CA PHE A 858 22.28 -4.54 -0.62
C PHE A 858 20.99 -5.37 -0.58
N ARG A 859 20.32 -5.52 -1.73
CA ARG A 859 19.07 -6.27 -1.87
C ARG A 859 19.16 -7.16 -3.10
N GLU A 860 18.64 -8.38 -3.01
CA GLU A 860 18.63 -9.35 -4.13
C GLU A 860 20.02 -9.59 -4.76
N ASP A 861 21.04 -9.72 -3.91
CA ASP A 861 22.46 -9.91 -4.29
C ASP A 861 23.10 -8.76 -5.09
N THR A 862 22.52 -7.55 -5.07
CA THR A 862 23.07 -6.36 -5.72
C THR A 862 22.92 -5.10 -4.86
N TRP A 863 23.71 -4.06 -5.16
CA TRP A 863 23.62 -2.75 -4.51
C TRP A 863 22.63 -1.86 -5.27
N ILE A 864 21.52 -1.50 -4.63
CA ILE A 864 20.52 -0.59 -5.18
C ILE A 864 20.67 0.80 -4.55
N ILE A 865 20.52 1.88 -5.33
CA ILE A 865 20.51 3.25 -4.79
C ILE A 865 19.17 3.48 -4.09
N ILE A 866 19.20 3.90 -2.83
CA ILE A 866 18.02 4.23 -2.02
C ILE A 866 17.86 5.74 -1.79
N MET A 867 18.95 6.50 -1.84
CA MET A 867 18.93 7.96 -1.75
C MET A 867 20.16 8.58 -2.42
N SER A 868 20.01 9.74 -3.03
CA SER A 868 21.15 10.49 -3.60
C SER A 868 20.91 12.00 -3.52
N GLY A 869 21.92 12.77 -3.14
CA GLY A 869 21.84 14.23 -3.19
C GLY A 869 23.07 14.96 -2.69
N SER A 870 23.11 16.28 -2.95
CA SER A 870 24.20 17.16 -2.52
C SER A 870 24.14 17.43 -1.01
N ASN A 871 25.25 17.20 -0.32
CA ASN A 871 25.45 17.26 1.14
C ASN A 871 24.39 16.46 1.93
N GLN A 872 23.86 15.38 1.35
CA GLN A 872 22.87 14.51 1.99
C GLN A 872 23.53 13.45 2.87
N PHE A 873 24.12 13.91 3.98
CA PHE A 873 24.88 13.08 4.91
C PHE A 873 24.03 12.26 5.89
N ILE A 874 22.72 12.45 5.89
CA ILE A 874 21.77 11.77 6.77
C ILE A 874 20.83 10.95 5.90
N LEU A 875 20.82 9.63 6.07
CA LEU A 875 19.83 8.74 5.48
C LEU A 875 18.75 8.44 6.52
N ASP A 876 17.52 8.82 6.20
CA ASP A 876 16.34 8.60 7.04
C ASP A 876 16.15 7.10 7.31
N HIS A 877 15.97 6.76 8.59
CA HIS A 877 15.82 5.39 9.05
C HIS A 877 14.64 4.66 8.37
N ASN A 878 13.59 5.39 7.93
CA ASN A 878 12.43 4.83 7.22
C ASN A 878 12.77 4.24 5.83
N LEU A 879 13.96 4.49 5.31
CA LEU A 879 14.45 3.92 4.04
C LEU A 879 15.26 2.63 4.23
N THR A 880 15.53 2.25 5.48
CA THR A 880 16.34 1.10 5.85
C THR A 880 15.54 0.09 6.66
N PHE A 881 15.95 -1.18 6.59
CA PHE A 881 15.40 -2.25 7.43
C PHE A 881 16.50 -2.89 8.27
N GLU A 882 16.13 -3.43 9.42
CA GLU A 882 17.00 -4.26 10.23
C GLU A 882 17.57 -5.43 9.41
N GLY A 883 18.89 -5.60 9.42
CA GLY A 883 19.61 -6.57 8.58
C GLY A 883 20.11 -6.01 7.24
N ASP A 884 19.71 -4.80 6.82
CA ASP A 884 20.22 -4.18 5.60
C ASP A 884 21.74 -3.97 5.69
N LYS A 885 22.46 -4.31 4.61
CA LYS A 885 23.82 -3.81 4.39
C LYS A 885 23.73 -2.49 3.65
N ILE A 886 24.25 -1.44 4.24
CA ILE A 886 24.21 -0.09 3.70
C ILE A 886 25.59 0.33 3.25
N ARG A 887 25.66 1.00 2.10
CA ARG A 887 26.87 1.61 1.55
C ARG A 887 26.63 3.08 1.27
N ALA A 888 27.48 3.96 1.80
CA ALA A 888 27.48 5.38 1.48
C ALA A 888 28.69 5.71 0.59
N VAL A 889 28.45 6.28 -0.59
CA VAL A 889 29.48 6.75 -1.52
C VAL A 889 29.46 8.27 -1.52
N ILE A 890 30.53 8.91 -1.01
CA ILE A 890 30.65 10.36 -0.87
C ILE A 890 31.65 10.89 -1.90
N LYS A 891 31.16 11.67 -2.88
CA LYS A 891 31.93 12.27 -3.98
C LYS A 891 32.12 13.77 -3.74
N PRO A 892 33.33 14.28 -3.46
CA PRO A 892 33.56 15.73 -3.35
C PRO A 892 33.42 16.40 -4.72
N PHE A 893 32.90 17.62 -4.74
CA PHE A 893 32.61 18.41 -5.93
C PHE A 893 32.95 19.88 -5.68
N ASP A 894 33.82 20.44 -6.50
CA ASP A 894 34.31 21.83 -6.39
C ASP A 894 33.46 22.85 -7.19
N GLY A 895 32.37 22.40 -7.81
CA GLY A 895 31.54 23.22 -8.70
C GLY A 895 31.81 22.98 -10.19
N ILE A 896 32.85 22.21 -10.52
CA ILE A 896 33.31 21.94 -11.88
C ILE A 896 33.50 20.43 -12.09
N GLU A 897 34.22 19.76 -11.20
CA GLU A 897 34.57 18.35 -11.33
C GLU A 897 34.43 17.59 -10.01
N TYR A 898 34.12 16.28 -10.11
CA TYR A 898 34.06 15.40 -8.96
C TYR A 898 35.46 14.82 -8.65
N GLY A 899 35.87 14.91 -7.39
CA GLY A 899 37.06 14.25 -6.88
C GLY A 899 36.84 12.77 -6.54
N VAL A 900 37.91 12.11 -6.08
CA VAL A 900 37.90 10.68 -5.75
C VAL A 900 36.93 10.40 -4.59
N PRO A 901 35.92 9.50 -4.75
CA PRO A 901 34.97 9.23 -3.69
C PRO A 901 35.54 8.40 -2.55
N VAL A 902 34.98 8.56 -1.35
CA VAL A 902 35.12 7.59 -0.26
C VAL A 902 33.87 6.71 -0.20
N THR A 903 34.07 5.41 0.02
CA THR A 903 32.98 4.43 0.19
C THR A 903 33.02 3.87 1.61
N LEU A 904 31.90 3.97 2.31
CA LEU A 904 31.69 3.44 3.65
C LEU A 904 30.64 2.34 3.59
N GLU A 905 30.78 1.27 4.37
CA GLU A 905 29.79 0.21 4.51
C GLU A 905 29.47 -0.04 5.99
N THR A 906 28.20 -0.29 6.29
CA THR A 906 27.71 -0.66 7.62
C THR A 906 26.54 -1.63 7.50
N GLN A 907 26.07 -2.13 8.63
CA GLN A 907 24.86 -2.93 8.71
C GLN A 907 23.90 -2.30 9.72
N VAL A 908 22.61 -2.33 9.38
CA VAL A 908 21.55 -2.09 10.35
C VAL A 908 21.35 -3.39 11.13
N VAL A 909 21.44 -3.36 12.45
CA VAL A 909 21.35 -4.56 13.30
C VAL A 909 20.40 -4.32 14.45
N ASN A 910 19.80 -5.39 14.97
CA ASN A 910 19.11 -5.36 16.25
C ASN A 910 20.11 -5.20 17.39
N PHE A 911 19.87 -4.27 18.30
CA PHE A 911 20.56 -4.14 19.57
C PHE A 911 19.76 -4.85 20.65
N VAL A 912 20.47 -5.58 21.51
CA VAL A 912 19.82 -6.15 22.70
C VAL A 912 19.33 -5.05 23.62
N PRO A 913 18.31 -5.33 24.45
CA PRO A 913 17.91 -4.41 25.48
C PRO A 913 19.10 -4.04 26.37
N GLN A 914 19.09 -2.84 26.93
CA GLN A 914 20.10 -2.35 27.86
C GLN A 914 19.51 -2.22 29.26
N ALA A 915 20.16 -2.83 30.26
CA ALA A 915 19.92 -2.52 31.67
C ALA A 915 20.50 -1.15 32.02
N LEU A 916 19.68 -0.29 32.62
CA LEU A 916 20.09 1.05 33.07
C LEU A 916 20.73 1.04 34.46
N VAL A 917 20.57 -0.07 35.20
CA VAL A 917 21.13 -0.29 36.54
C VAL A 917 21.56 -1.75 36.69
N ASP A 918 22.56 -2.02 37.51
CA ASP A 918 22.97 -3.41 37.82
C ASP A 918 22.04 -4.06 38.86
N TYR A 919 21.51 -3.26 39.78
CA TYR A 919 20.63 -3.72 40.83
C TYR A 919 19.67 -2.63 41.33
N VAL A 920 18.59 -3.07 41.97
CA VAL A 920 17.65 -2.21 42.71
C VAL A 920 17.39 -2.81 44.09
N GLU A 921 17.21 -1.96 45.10
CA GLU A 921 16.87 -2.38 46.45
C GLU A 921 15.40 -2.10 46.75
N ILE A 922 14.69 -3.11 47.24
CA ILE A 922 13.30 -2.98 47.69
C ILE A 922 13.11 -3.53 49.09
N GLU A 923 12.11 -2.99 49.77
CA GLU A 923 11.64 -3.49 51.06
C GLU A 923 10.15 -3.82 50.95
N LEU A 924 9.76 -4.96 51.50
CA LEU A 924 8.36 -5.37 51.63
C LEU A 924 8.14 -6.09 52.96
N ASN A 925 6.88 -6.26 53.33
CA ASN A 925 6.49 -7.00 54.53
C ASN A 925 6.29 -8.47 54.18
N GLU A 926 6.63 -9.38 55.09
CA GLU A 926 6.22 -10.79 54.95
C GLU A 926 4.69 -10.90 54.91
N ASP A 927 4.19 -12.00 54.34
CA ASP A 927 2.76 -12.35 54.24
C ASP A 927 1.87 -11.40 53.40
N GLU A 928 2.44 -10.40 52.75
CA GLU A 928 1.69 -9.46 51.89
C GLU A 928 2.34 -9.33 50.50
N PRO A 929 1.63 -9.69 49.41
CA PRO A 929 2.09 -9.40 48.05
C PRO A 929 2.22 -7.90 47.81
N ALA A 930 3.35 -7.48 47.25
CA ALA A 930 3.62 -6.07 46.96
C ALA A 930 3.76 -5.84 45.45
N THR A 931 2.97 -4.92 44.90
CA THR A 931 3.04 -4.51 43.49
C THR A 931 3.49 -3.06 43.36
N GLY A 932 4.10 -2.70 42.22
CA GLY A 932 4.49 -1.32 41.93
C GLY A 932 5.70 -0.80 42.72
N LEU A 933 6.47 -1.69 43.37
CA LEU A 933 7.72 -1.31 44.06
C LEU A 933 8.85 -0.95 43.10
N ILE A 934 8.86 -1.54 41.90
CA ILE A 934 9.76 -1.19 40.81
C ILE A 934 8.97 -1.04 39.52
N ASN A 935 9.45 -0.17 38.64
CA ASN A 935 8.92 0.01 37.30
C ASN A 935 9.94 -0.55 36.30
N LEU A 936 9.67 -1.72 35.72
CA LEU A 936 10.59 -2.40 34.81
C LEU A 936 10.93 -1.55 33.57
N SER A 937 9.95 -0.81 33.04
CA SER A 937 10.14 0.11 31.91
C SER A 937 11.03 1.32 32.24
N ALA A 938 11.37 1.54 33.52
CA ALA A 938 12.33 2.56 33.94
C ALA A 938 13.74 1.99 34.23
N LEU A 939 13.89 0.66 34.20
CA LEU A 939 15.15 -0.03 34.52
C LEU A 939 15.83 -0.62 33.27
N PHE A 940 15.09 -0.76 32.19
CA PHE A 940 15.59 -1.21 30.90
C PHE A 940 15.19 -0.23 29.82
N THR A 941 16.00 -0.13 28.78
CA THR A 941 15.69 0.58 27.55
C THR A 941 16.09 -0.29 26.37
N ASP A 942 15.41 -0.12 25.26
CA ASP A 942 15.84 -0.70 23.99
C ASP A 942 16.34 0.41 23.07
N ARG A 943 17.39 0.16 22.29
CA ARG A 943 17.99 1.16 21.40
C ARG A 943 17.25 1.23 20.06
N ASP A 944 16.63 0.13 19.66
CA ASP A 944 15.76 0.00 18.49
C ASP A 944 14.30 0.33 18.82
N GLY A 945 14.02 0.73 20.06
CA GLY A 945 12.67 1.08 20.51
C GLY A 945 11.71 -0.11 20.53
N ASP A 946 12.25 -1.33 20.57
CA ASP A 946 11.44 -2.55 20.58
C ASP A 946 10.69 -2.72 21.89
N ASP A 947 9.48 -3.30 21.80
CA ASP A 947 8.65 -3.58 22.96
C ASP A 947 9.32 -4.62 23.85
N LEU A 948 9.69 -4.19 25.06
CA LEU A 948 10.34 -5.05 26.04
C LEU A 948 9.34 -5.91 26.79
N SER A 949 9.63 -7.21 26.80
CA SER A 949 9.03 -8.19 27.70
C SER A 949 10.04 -8.60 28.78
N PHE A 950 9.56 -9.06 29.92
CA PHE A 950 10.41 -9.37 31.07
C PHE A 950 10.15 -10.76 31.60
N ASN A 951 11.23 -11.44 32.01
CA ASN A 951 11.17 -12.75 32.65
C ASN A 951 11.93 -12.76 33.98
N VAL A 952 11.41 -13.52 34.94
CA VAL A 952 12.12 -13.82 36.18
C VAL A 952 13.03 -15.03 35.94
N LYS A 953 14.35 -14.83 35.93
CA LYS A 953 15.33 -15.92 35.73
C LYS A 953 15.65 -16.69 37.00
N ILE A 954 15.72 -16.00 38.14
CA ILE A 954 16.03 -16.59 39.43
C ILE A 954 15.09 -16.01 40.47
N GLN A 955 14.47 -16.89 41.27
CA GLN A 955 13.68 -16.56 42.45
C GLN A 955 13.96 -17.58 43.55
N ARG A 956 13.70 -17.22 44.81
CA ARG A 956 14.02 -18.02 46.00
C ARG A 956 12.86 -18.00 47.00
N ASN A 957 13.02 -17.34 48.16
CA ASN A 957 11.99 -17.20 49.20
C ASN A 957 11.07 -16.00 48.92
N VAL A 958 11.30 -15.28 47.82
CA VAL A 958 10.40 -14.27 47.29
C VAL A 958 10.15 -14.61 45.83
N GLY A 959 8.91 -14.98 45.51
CA GLY A 959 8.44 -15.16 44.15
C GLY A 959 8.14 -13.82 43.47
N ALA A 960 8.10 -13.82 42.14
CA ALA A 960 7.65 -12.67 41.39
C ALA A 960 6.78 -13.05 40.19
N GLU A 961 5.69 -12.32 39.99
CA GLU A 961 4.80 -12.45 38.85
C GLU A 961 4.81 -11.13 38.06
N ILE A 962 4.99 -11.23 36.75
CA ILE A 962 5.00 -10.07 35.84
C ILE A 962 3.74 -10.14 34.98
N ASP A 963 2.94 -9.09 35.04
CA ASP A 963 1.81 -8.90 34.12
C ASP A 963 2.35 -8.59 32.72
N LYS A 964 2.03 -9.46 31.76
CA LYS A 964 2.53 -9.37 30.37
C LYS A 964 1.91 -8.23 29.56
N VAL A 965 0.85 -7.59 30.05
CA VAL A 965 0.17 -6.47 29.40
C VAL A 965 0.64 -5.15 30.00
N THR A 966 0.78 -5.09 31.33
CA THR A 966 1.12 -3.84 32.02
C THR A 966 2.59 -3.72 32.40
N ASN A 967 3.38 -4.80 32.27
CA ASN A 967 4.76 -4.94 32.77
C ASN A 967 4.90 -4.66 34.29
N ALA A 968 3.79 -4.70 35.03
CA ALA A 968 3.80 -4.56 36.48
C ALA A 968 4.30 -5.85 37.12
N ILE A 969 5.27 -5.72 38.04
CA ILE A 969 5.80 -6.84 38.81
C ILE A 969 5.20 -6.85 40.22
N THR A 970 4.75 -8.04 40.63
CA THR A 970 4.23 -8.33 41.97
C THR A 970 5.18 -9.28 42.68
N PHE A 971 5.71 -8.87 43.83
CA PHE A 971 6.57 -9.68 44.68
C PHE A 971 5.75 -10.40 45.73
N ILE A 972 6.01 -11.69 45.91
CA ILE A 972 5.26 -12.59 46.79
C ILE A 972 6.27 -13.26 47.73
N PRO A 973 6.45 -12.75 48.97
CA PRO A 973 7.31 -13.40 49.95
C PRO A 973 6.69 -14.73 50.41
N ASP A 974 7.54 -15.72 50.69
CA ASP A 974 7.11 -16.98 51.30
C ASP A 974 6.48 -16.70 52.68
N PRO A 975 5.39 -17.39 53.05
CA PRO A 975 4.72 -17.13 54.31
C PRO A 975 5.64 -17.33 55.53
N ASN A 976 5.61 -16.39 56.47
CA ASN A 976 6.46 -16.37 57.69
C ASN A 976 7.98 -16.32 57.43
N TRP A 977 8.41 -15.92 56.23
CA TRP A 977 9.83 -15.75 55.91
C TRP A 977 10.25 -14.29 55.98
N MET A 978 11.23 -13.99 56.84
CA MET A 978 11.88 -12.68 56.92
C MET A 978 13.39 -12.80 56.67
N GLY A 979 13.97 -11.82 55.99
CA GLY A 979 15.40 -11.85 55.67
C GLY A 979 15.75 -11.06 54.42
N LYS A 980 16.99 -11.23 53.96
CA LYS A 980 17.47 -10.69 52.68
C LYS A 980 17.41 -11.77 51.61
N ASP A 981 16.84 -11.43 50.47
CA ASP A 981 16.82 -12.29 49.28
C ASP A 981 17.20 -11.49 48.03
N TYR A 982 17.29 -12.17 46.90
CA TYR A 982 17.35 -11.51 45.61
C TYR A 982 16.65 -12.31 44.52
N LEU A 983 16.25 -11.62 43.47
CA LEU A 983 15.83 -12.22 42.21
C LEU A 983 16.52 -11.57 41.02
N ILE A 984 16.54 -12.26 39.89
CA ILE A 984 17.13 -11.75 38.64
C ILE A 984 16.02 -11.58 37.62
N ILE A 985 15.89 -10.37 37.09
CA ILE A 985 14.99 -10.03 35.99
C ILE A 985 15.79 -9.93 34.71
N GLU A 986 15.31 -10.56 33.65
CA GLU A 986 15.83 -10.49 32.28
C GLU A 986 14.85 -9.71 31.41
N ALA A 987 15.36 -8.85 30.53
CA ALA A 987 14.55 -8.14 29.52
C ALA A 987 14.76 -8.77 28.14
N LEU A 988 13.72 -8.81 27.31
CA LEU A 988 13.72 -9.41 25.97
C LEU A 988 12.97 -8.51 24.99
N ASP A 989 13.51 -8.34 23.78
CA ASP A 989 12.93 -7.54 22.67
C ASP A 989 12.13 -8.39 21.64
N SER A 990 12.02 -9.71 21.86
CA SER A 990 11.37 -10.67 20.95
C SER A 990 12.01 -10.81 19.56
N LYS A 991 13.21 -10.26 19.33
CA LYS A 991 13.92 -10.31 18.06
C LYS A 991 15.21 -11.13 18.16
N PRO A 992 15.65 -11.77 17.06
CA PRO A 992 16.84 -12.61 17.08
C PRO A 992 18.13 -11.76 17.11
N HIS A 993 18.93 -11.92 18.16
CA HIS A 993 20.25 -11.32 18.30
C HIS A 993 21.28 -12.33 18.81
N ALA A 994 22.57 -12.04 18.62
CA ALA A 994 23.65 -12.95 19.01
C ALA A 994 24.12 -12.77 20.46
N GLU A 995 23.80 -11.63 21.08
CA GLU A 995 24.23 -11.28 22.44
C GLU A 995 23.26 -11.83 23.50
N ASP A 996 23.71 -11.95 24.75
CA ASP A 996 22.83 -12.37 25.84
C ASP A 996 21.92 -11.22 26.29
N ASN A 997 20.66 -11.54 26.62
CA ASN A 997 19.73 -10.56 27.17
C ASN A 997 20.25 -9.96 28.48
N PRO A 998 20.04 -8.65 28.72
CA PRO A 998 20.51 -8.01 29.95
C PRO A 998 19.71 -8.52 31.15
N THR A 999 20.36 -8.52 32.30
CA THR A 999 19.71 -8.86 33.56
C THR A 999 20.01 -7.85 34.65
N ILE A 1000 19.04 -7.61 35.53
CA ILE A 1000 19.25 -6.84 36.77
C ILE A 1000 18.99 -7.70 37.99
N GLN A 1001 19.69 -7.40 39.09
CA GLN A 1001 19.44 -8.03 40.38
C GLN A 1001 18.52 -7.17 41.25
N VAL A 1002 17.38 -7.71 41.68
CA VAL A 1002 16.51 -7.05 42.67
C VAL A 1002 16.89 -7.58 44.04
N ASN A 1003 17.52 -6.74 44.86
CA ASN A 1003 17.86 -7.05 46.25
C ASN A 1003 16.66 -6.73 47.15
N ILE A 1004 16.19 -7.74 47.90
CA ILE A 1004 14.93 -7.67 48.64
C ILE A 1004 15.22 -7.79 50.13
N THR A 1005 14.69 -6.87 50.93
CA THR A 1005 14.63 -7.04 52.39
C THR A 1005 13.17 -7.25 52.81
N VAL A 1006 12.84 -8.45 53.27
CA VAL A 1006 11.51 -8.79 53.80
C VAL A 1006 11.49 -8.53 55.30
N LYS A 1007 10.60 -7.63 55.72
CA LYS A 1007 10.40 -7.23 57.12
C LYS A 1007 9.38 -8.14 57.78
N GLY A 1008 9.68 -8.54 59.01
CA GLY A 1008 8.76 -9.33 59.81
C GLY A 1008 7.49 -8.56 60.16
N VAL A 1009 6.35 -9.24 60.08
CA VAL A 1009 5.03 -8.76 60.50
C VAL A 1009 4.64 -9.55 61.74
N ASN A 1010 3.92 -8.91 62.67
CA ASN A 1010 3.53 -9.58 63.89
C ASN A 1010 2.33 -10.52 63.65
N ASP A 1011 2.60 -11.82 63.58
CA ASP A 1011 1.56 -12.85 63.52
C ASP A 1011 0.87 -13.12 64.87
N ALA A 1012 -0.39 -13.55 64.79
CA ALA A 1012 -1.09 -14.07 65.97
C ALA A 1012 -0.47 -15.42 66.39
N PRO A 1013 -0.23 -15.65 67.70
CA PRO A 1013 0.30 -16.93 68.16
C PRO A 1013 -0.67 -18.07 67.85
N VAL A 1014 -0.20 -19.09 67.12
CA VAL A 1014 -0.97 -20.30 66.78
C VAL A 1014 -0.53 -21.45 67.68
N ILE A 1015 -1.48 -22.14 68.30
CA ILE A 1015 -1.23 -23.39 69.04
C ILE A 1015 -1.34 -24.54 68.04
N THR A 1016 -0.21 -25.11 67.61
CA THR A 1016 -0.16 -26.19 66.62
C THR A 1016 -0.31 -27.59 67.23
N GLU A 1017 0.01 -27.75 68.52
CA GLU A 1017 -0.30 -28.95 69.30
C GLU A 1017 -0.65 -28.59 70.75
N VAL A 1018 -1.77 -29.11 71.25
CA VAL A 1018 -2.04 -29.22 72.69
C VAL A 1018 -1.71 -30.65 73.09
N ASN A 1019 -0.68 -30.84 73.90
CA ASN A 1019 -0.47 -32.13 74.56
C ASN A 1019 -1.66 -32.37 75.51
N ASP A 1020 -2.55 -33.30 75.16
CA ASP A 1020 -3.58 -33.83 76.05
C ASP A 1020 -2.91 -34.54 77.24
N LYS A 1021 -2.51 -33.75 78.24
CA LYS A 1021 -2.25 -34.24 79.58
C LYS A 1021 -3.39 -33.82 80.49
N VAL A 1022 -4.28 -34.77 80.68
CA VAL A 1022 -5.28 -34.84 81.74
C VAL A 1022 -4.66 -34.40 83.07
N VAL A 1023 -5.19 -33.31 83.63
CA VAL A 1023 -4.91 -32.89 85.01
C VAL A 1023 -5.75 -33.77 85.93
N GLU A 1024 -5.13 -34.75 86.58
CA GLU A 1024 -5.76 -35.42 87.72
C GLU A 1024 -5.76 -34.46 88.93
N LYS A 1025 -6.96 -34.24 89.48
CA LYS A 1025 -7.16 -33.53 90.75
C LYS A 1025 -6.60 -34.41 91.88
N GLY A 1026 -5.47 -34.00 92.46
CA GLY A 1026 -5.01 -34.57 93.74
C GLY A 1026 -5.99 -34.23 94.85
N SER A 1027 -6.44 -35.26 95.58
CA SER A 1027 -7.22 -35.27 96.85
C SER A 1027 -7.76 -33.95 97.38
#